data_AF-A0A3N5NXX7-F1
#
_entry.id   AF-A0A3N5NXX7-F1
#
_cell.length_a   1.000
_cell.length_b   1.000
_cell.length_c   1.000
_cell.angle_alpha   90.00
_cell.angle_beta   90.00
_cell.angle_gamma   90.00
#
_symmetry.space_group_name_H-M   'P 1'
#
loop_
_entity.id
_entity.type
_entity.pdbx_description
1 polymer ?
#
loop_
_entity_poly.entity_id
_entity_poly.type
_entity_poly.pdbx_seq_one_letter_code
_entity_poly.pdbx_strand_id
1 'polypeptide(L)'
;MRAFVFSSLLLMATIVASSQEIYNAGGTRRASPLTIFDEIADRAERDAFRDVWDAKDPRVKRERADAFVERYPRSIVLREAYELAARASADMGEHAAALERARRSLRLLPENPFLLVMTADIAAKQSELGLAEESARDALRYLTNADTPSPLTPALWPRVRDELRATAYFVLGRVAATRGAYADARRALLMALSLNHEEIDALYTLGVVQMALNDDQGAAASFAHVMRTQGPLAGAARQSLTTLFTRQSPASIDFDTYVASHRWTPPKPPARAPSPAAGAYAGSETCRECHAPVYERWQATGMAKMFREYRAEHVVGDFSGGQTVSGRARPVMHDGRHFIEIRDGDTAQWTRYPVDYVIGSKWQQAYATRLPDSRILVFPIQYSRQKSAWLNYWGIVDGPGSERADIARFHTIPEEAIYQTSCAPCHTSQLKMEKRGQTPFFAEFARTGQKKGSDPFSFREGGINCEMCHGPSLAHIERTKSNVSAPRSAQDTPIRFGRIPAQNFVAVCAQCHAQSAVHSAGPGGTVNYSDEMPFYRAYPVHLASNFSRNAFFRDGRYRATTFISESFARSQCFRTGNATCSSCHNPHPPDAATNPTSLKFRDDPDRMCVQCHTTIGERPERHTRHARGSEASRCVSCHMPPIMDALLFPARSHEIDDVPDAEMTARFGNDDSPNACLMCHKERGMGWLREELERF
;
A
#
# COMPACT_ATOMS: atom_id res chain seq x y z
N MET A 1 -8.79 24.86 -25.26
CA MET A 1 -10.12 24.57 -24.66
C MET A 1 -10.23 23.23 -23.90
N ARG A 2 -9.20 22.36 -23.83
CA ARG A 2 -9.19 21.18 -22.93
C ARG A 2 -8.89 21.47 -21.44
N ALA A 3 -8.39 22.67 -21.12
CA ALA A 3 -8.19 23.10 -19.72
C ALA A 3 -9.49 23.07 -18.90
N PHE A 4 -10.65 23.31 -19.54
CA PHE A 4 -11.94 23.36 -18.85
C PHE A 4 -12.50 21.99 -18.41
N VAL A 5 -12.21 20.90 -19.13
CA VAL A 5 -12.75 19.56 -18.80
C VAL A 5 -11.92 18.86 -17.73
N PHE A 6 -10.59 19.07 -17.73
CA PHE A 6 -9.73 18.67 -16.61
C PHE A 6 -10.06 19.45 -15.32
N SER A 7 -10.52 20.70 -15.44
CA SER A 7 -10.78 21.57 -14.29
C SER A 7 -12.07 21.19 -13.52
N SER A 8 -13.16 20.79 -14.18
CA SER A 8 -14.46 20.62 -13.49
C SER A 8 -14.61 19.35 -12.64
N LEU A 9 -14.03 18.20 -13.05
CA LEU A 9 -14.10 16.94 -12.28
C LEU A 9 -13.01 16.83 -11.21
N LEU A 10 -11.84 17.46 -11.42
CA LEU A 10 -10.78 17.57 -10.41
C LEU A 10 -11.02 18.71 -9.40
N LEU A 11 -11.79 19.75 -9.74
CA LEU A 11 -12.27 20.71 -8.72
C LEU A 11 -13.16 20.02 -7.67
N MET A 12 -13.94 19.00 -8.04
CA MET A 12 -14.77 18.27 -7.07
C MET A 12 -13.98 17.39 -6.10
N ALA A 13 -12.73 17.05 -6.42
CA ALA A 13 -11.83 16.35 -5.50
C ALA A 13 -11.26 17.26 -4.38
N THR A 14 -11.68 18.53 -4.29
CA THR A 14 -11.22 19.44 -3.22
C THR A 14 -12.21 19.59 -2.05
N ILE A 15 -13.25 18.76 -1.98
CA ILE A 15 -14.30 18.96 -0.97
C ILE A 15 -14.30 17.76 -0.01
N VAL A 16 -13.72 18.01 1.18
CA VAL A 16 -13.53 17.14 2.35
C VAL A 16 -12.15 16.47 2.44
N ALA A 17 -11.25 17.18 3.12
CA ALA A 17 -10.07 16.61 3.75
C ALA A 17 -10.53 15.79 4.97
N SER A 18 -10.56 14.47 4.84
CA SER A 18 -10.62 13.59 6.00
C SER A 18 -9.43 12.64 5.92
N SER A 19 -8.65 12.60 6.99
CA SER A 19 -7.55 11.66 7.17
C SER A 19 -7.96 10.58 8.18
N GLN A 20 -7.52 9.35 7.93
CA GLN A 20 -7.63 8.22 8.84
C GLN A 20 -6.39 8.20 9.73
N GLU A 21 -6.59 8.13 11.04
CA GLU A 21 -5.49 7.89 11.97
C GLU A 21 -4.97 6.45 11.82
N ILE A 22 -3.65 6.30 11.94
CA ILE A 22 -2.91 5.04 11.74
C ILE A 22 -3.37 3.95 12.72
N TYR A 23 -3.90 4.35 13.87
CA TYR A 23 -4.25 3.46 14.99
C TYR A 23 -5.76 3.23 15.18
N ASN A 24 -6.61 3.94 14.44
CA ASN A 24 -8.07 3.82 14.56
C ASN A 24 -8.64 2.78 13.61
N ALA A 25 -8.23 1.52 13.80
CA ALA A 25 -9.02 0.37 13.38
C ALA A 25 -10.12 0.12 14.44
N GLY A 26 -11.11 1.02 14.54
CA GLY A 26 -12.42 0.61 15.06
C GLY A 26 -13.21 1.47 16.03
N GLY A 27 -12.87 2.73 16.22
CA GLY A 27 -13.69 3.62 17.05
C GLY A 27 -15.12 3.82 16.49
N THR A 28 -16.13 3.43 17.26
CA THR A 28 -17.56 3.74 17.03
C THR A 28 -17.94 5.19 17.35
N ARG A 29 -16.98 6.01 17.79
CA ARG A 29 -17.15 7.47 17.78
C ARG A 29 -16.89 7.97 16.37
N ARG A 30 -17.83 8.74 15.81
CA ARG A 30 -17.54 9.75 14.79
C ARG A 30 -16.38 10.59 15.32
N ALA A 31 -15.14 10.21 15.02
CA ALA A 31 -14.05 11.18 14.98
C ALA A 31 -14.56 12.24 14.01
N SER A 32 -14.73 13.48 14.49
CA SER A 32 -14.89 14.60 13.57
C SER A 32 -13.77 14.46 12.53
N PRO A 33 -14.08 14.44 11.22
CA PRO A 33 -13.04 14.22 10.22
C PRO A 33 -11.98 15.31 10.41
N LEU A 34 -10.80 14.91 10.89
CA LEU A 34 -9.65 15.81 10.97
C LEU A 34 -9.39 16.29 9.55
N THR A 35 -9.47 17.60 9.37
CA THR A 35 -9.11 18.22 8.11
C THR A 35 -7.61 18.42 8.06
N ILE A 36 -7.06 18.52 6.85
CA ILE A 36 -5.66 18.89 6.64
C ILE A 36 -5.28 20.19 7.37
N PHE A 37 -6.25 21.09 7.61
CA PHE A 37 -6.03 22.33 8.34
C PHE A 37 -5.90 22.11 9.85
N ASP A 38 -6.56 21.10 10.41
CA ASP A 38 -6.48 20.76 11.83
C ASP A 38 -5.10 20.20 12.19
N GLU A 39 -4.40 19.62 11.21
CA GLU A 39 -3.04 19.13 11.36
C GLU A 39 -1.99 20.27 11.39
N ILE A 40 -2.32 21.48 10.90
CA ILE A 40 -1.40 22.64 10.90
C ILE A 40 -1.48 23.34 12.26
N ALA A 41 -0.47 23.13 13.11
CA ALA A 41 -0.44 23.68 14.47
C ALA A 41 -0.34 25.21 14.49
N ASP A 42 0.51 25.80 13.64
CA ASP A 42 0.69 27.25 13.58
C ASP A 42 -0.49 27.93 12.88
N ARG A 43 -1.11 28.90 13.55
CA ARG A 43 -2.29 29.58 13.03
C ARG A 43 -1.98 30.41 11.78
N ALA A 44 -0.83 31.09 11.74
CA ALA A 44 -0.46 31.94 10.60
C ALA A 44 -0.11 31.11 9.36
N GLU A 45 0.52 29.95 9.54
CA GLU A 45 0.73 28.94 8.50
C GLU A 45 -0.62 28.42 8.01
N ARG A 46 -1.53 28.05 8.92
CA ARG A 46 -2.87 27.54 8.57
C ARG A 46 -3.68 28.54 7.76
N ASP A 47 -3.70 29.80 8.19
CA ASP A 47 -4.42 30.89 7.51
C ASP A 47 -3.79 31.16 6.13
N ALA A 48 -2.46 31.20 6.03
CA ALA A 48 -1.77 31.36 4.75
C ALA A 48 -2.03 30.19 3.78
N PHE A 49 -2.05 28.94 4.26
CA PHE A 49 -2.39 27.80 3.42
C PHE A 49 -3.85 27.83 2.97
N ARG A 50 -4.76 28.27 3.85
CA ARG A 50 -6.18 28.48 3.50
C ARG A 50 -6.33 29.51 2.37
N ASP A 51 -5.54 30.58 2.38
CA ASP A 51 -5.53 31.56 1.29
C ASP A 51 -5.07 30.96 -0.05
N VAL A 52 -4.15 30.00 -0.03
CA VAL A 52 -3.77 29.22 -1.23
C VAL A 52 -4.93 28.34 -1.69
N TRP A 53 -5.54 27.61 -0.76
CA TRP A 53 -6.62 26.66 -1.02
C TRP A 53 -7.85 27.33 -1.63
N ASP A 54 -8.27 28.45 -1.05
CA ASP A 54 -9.50 29.15 -1.41
C ASP A 54 -9.39 29.99 -2.69
N ALA A 55 -8.16 30.31 -3.13
CA ALA A 55 -7.92 31.05 -4.36
C ALA A 55 -8.59 30.34 -5.57
N LYS A 56 -9.35 31.09 -6.37
CA LYS A 56 -10.04 30.57 -7.57
C LYS A 56 -9.30 30.90 -8.86
N ASP A 57 -8.69 32.07 -8.93
CA ASP A 57 -7.84 32.47 -10.05
C ASP A 57 -6.53 31.64 -10.04
N PRO A 58 -6.20 30.90 -11.13
CA PRO A 58 -4.99 30.09 -11.19
C PRO A 58 -3.69 30.87 -10.96
N ARG A 59 -3.59 32.10 -11.51
CA ARG A 59 -2.40 32.94 -11.34
C ARG A 59 -2.21 33.31 -9.86
N VAL A 60 -3.28 33.76 -9.22
CA VAL A 60 -3.28 34.10 -7.78
C VAL A 60 -2.97 32.88 -6.92
N LYS A 61 -3.57 31.72 -7.23
CA LYS A 61 -3.31 30.46 -6.53
C LYS A 61 -1.83 30.07 -6.60
N ARG A 62 -1.24 30.09 -7.79
CA ARG A 62 0.18 29.77 -7.99
C ARG A 62 1.08 30.73 -7.20
N GLU A 63 0.85 32.04 -7.32
CA GLU A 63 1.64 33.05 -6.61
C GLU A 63 1.58 32.88 -5.09
N ARG A 64 0.38 32.65 -4.54
CA ARG A 64 0.21 32.38 -3.10
C ARG A 64 0.87 31.08 -2.68
N ALA A 65 0.77 30.02 -3.50
CA ALA A 65 1.40 28.74 -3.19
C ALA A 65 2.93 28.83 -3.17
N ASP A 66 3.52 29.53 -4.15
CA ASP A 66 4.96 29.74 -4.20
C ASP A 66 5.43 30.56 -2.98
N ALA A 67 4.73 31.66 -2.67
CA ALA A 67 5.01 32.47 -1.48
C ALA A 67 4.83 31.68 -0.16
N PHE A 68 3.85 30.77 -0.10
CA PHE A 68 3.63 29.89 1.04
C PHE A 68 4.83 28.95 1.25
N VAL A 69 5.30 28.31 0.17
CA VAL A 69 6.45 27.40 0.22
C VAL A 69 7.73 28.12 0.66
N GLU A 70 7.94 29.35 0.19
CA GLU A 70 9.09 30.17 0.58
C GLU A 70 9.02 30.61 2.06
N ARG A 71 7.82 30.99 2.52
CA ARG A 71 7.60 31.45 3.89
C ARG A 71 7.59 30.31 4.92
N TYR A 72 7.05 29.16 4.54
CA TYR A 72 6.91 27.98 5.40
C TYR A 72 7.61 26.77 4.77
N PRO A 73 8.94 26.80 4.60
CA PRO A 73 9.68 25.75 3.90
C PRO A 73 9.74 24.44 4.69
N ARG A 74 9.28 24.43 5.94
CA ARG A 74 9.14 23.22 6.78
C ARG A 74 7.70 22.76 6.93
N SER A 75 6.77 23.40 6.22
CA SER A 75 5.35 23.11 6.35
C SER A 75 5.06 21.64 6.12
N ILE A 76 4.13 21.10 6.91
CA ILE A 76 3.64 19.74 6.68
C ILE A 76 2.83 19.66 5.38
N VAL A 77 2.24 20.76 4.90
CA VAL A 77 1.37 20.80 3.71
C VAL A 77 2.11 21.22 2.43
N LEU A 78 3.43 21.07 2.38
CA LEU A 78 4.23 21.41 1.19
C LEU A 78 3.81 20.62 -0.05
N ARG A 79 3.47 19.34 0.10
CA ARG A 79 3.04 18.50 -1.04
C ARG A 79 1.78 19.09 -1.68
N GLU A 80 0.80 19.52 -0.88
CA GLU A 80 -0.42 20.14 -1.39
C GLU A 80 -0.17 21.52 -1.97
N ALA A 81 0.69 22.33 -1.36
CA ALA A 81 1.05 23.63 -1.91
C ALA A 81 1.69 23.47 -3.32
N TYR A 82 2.63 22.53 -3.47
CA TYR A 82 3.22 22.21 -4.77
C TYR A 82 2.20 21.64 -5.75
N GLU A 83 1.30 20.76 -5.32
CA GLU A 83 0.23 20.23 -6.17
C GLU A 83 -0.70 21.33 -6.68
N LEU A 84 -1.17 22.21 -5.79
CA LEU A 84 -2.06 23.32 -6.14
C LEU A 84 -1.38 24.27 -7.13
N ALA A 85 -0.09 24.56 -6.92
CA ALA A 85 0.71 25.37 -7.82
C ALA A 85 0.94 24.69 -9.17
N ALA A 86 1.20 23.37 -9.19
CA ALA A 86 1.37 22.59 -10.42
C ALA A 86 0.10 22.61 -11.28
N ARG A 87 -1.06 22.39 -10.65
CA ARG A 87 -2.37 22.44 -11.31
C ARG A 87 -2.68 23.83 -11.85
N ALA A 88 -2.45 24.86 -11.03
CA ALA A 88 -2.64 26.24 -11.45
C ALA A 88 -1.78 26.61 -12.66
N SER A 89 -0.49 26.21 -12.68
CA SER A 89 0.37 26.39 -13.84
C SER A 89 -0.12 25.60 -15.07
N ALA A 90 -0.62 24.38 -14.88
CA ALA A 90 -1.20 23.59 -15.96
C ALA A 90 -2.44 24.26 -16.58
N ASP A 91 -3.33 24.82 -15.75
CA ASP A 91 -4.53 25.55 -16.17
C ASP A 91 -4.19 26.80 -17.00
N MET A 92 -3.05 27.42 -16.71
CA MET A 92 -2.51 28.57 -17.47
C MET A 92 -1.69 28.16 -18.71
N GLY A 93 -1.48 26.86 -18.96
CA GLY A 93 -0.65 26.38 -20.07
C GLY A 93 0.86 26.49 -19.82
N GLU A 94 1.29 26.77 -18.59
CA GLU A 94 2.70 26.88 -18.21
C GLU A 94 3.30 25.49 -17.95
N HIS A 95 3.46 24.69 -19.01
CA HIS A 95 3.78 23.27 -18.90
C HIS A 95 5.08 22.95 -18.15
N ALA A 96 6.18 23.69 -18.41
CA ALA A 96 7.44 23.48 -17.70
C ALA A 96 7.33 23.76 -16.19
N ALA A 97 6.64 24.85 -15.84
CA ALA A 97 6.35 25.26 -14.47
C ALA A 97 5.45 24.25 -13.75
N ALA A 98 4.48 23.67 -14.46
CA ALA A 98 3.60 22.63 -13.94
C ALA A 98 4.37 21.33 -13.67
N LEU A 99 5.22 20.88 -14.60
CA LEU A 99 6.01 19.65 -14.44
C LEU A 99 7.02 19.78 -13.28
N GLU A 100 7.71 20.91 -13.17
CA GLU A 100 8.66 21.14 -12.07
C GLU A 100 7.98 21.06 -10.70
N ARG A 101 6.84 21.75 -10.52
CA ARG A 101 6.07 21.71 -9.28
C ARG A 101 5.47 20.33 -9.02
N ALA A 102 5.01 19.64 -10.07
CA ALA A 102 4.52 18.28 -9.96
C ALA A 102 5.61 17.34 -9.46
N ARG A 103 6.84 17.44 -9.98
CA ARG A 103 8.00 16.66 -9.49
C ARG A 103 8.27 16.92 -8.01
N ARG A 104 8.22 18.18 -7.56
CA ARG A 104 8.40 18.53 -6.14
C ARG A 104 7.31 17.92 -5.24
N SER A 105 6.05 17.96 -5.68
CA SER A 105 4.96 17.32 -4.95
C SER A 105 5.09 15.80 -4.94
N LEU A 106 5.39 15.18 -6.09
CA LEU A 106 5.49 13.73 -6.24
C LEU A 106 6.72 13.14 -5.53
N ARG A 107 7.77 13.94 -5.30
CA ARG A 107 8.89 13.56 -4.42
C ARG A 107 8.43 13.32 -2.98
N LEU A 108 7.48 14.11 -2.49
CA LEU A 108 6.93 14.00 -1.14
C LEU A 108 5.75 13.00 -1.05
N LEU A 109 5.03 12.79 -2.15
CA LEU A 109 3.93 11.83 -2.24
C LEU A 109 3.88 11.18 -3.64
N PRO A 110 4.68 10.13 -3.88
CA PRO A 110 4.70 9.42 -5.16
C PRO A 110 3.36 8.80 -5.53
N GLU A 111 2.54 8.44 -4.54
CA GLU A 111 1.25 7.75 -4.68
C GLU A 111 0.07 8.67 -5.05
N ASN A 112 0.30 9.83 -5.69
CA ASN A 112 -0.79 10.73 -6.11
C ASN A 112 -1.21 10.46 -7.58
N PRO A 113 -2.21 9.60 -7.83
CA PRO A 113 -2.60 9.24 -9.20
C PRO A 113 -3.14 10.42 -10.01
N PHE A 114 -3.78 11.40 -9.36
CA PHE A 114 -4.33 12.56 -10.04
C PHE A 114 -3.23 13.44 -10.63
N LEU A 115 -2.20 13.70 -9.83
CA LEU A 115 -1.05 14.47 -10.27
C LEU A 115 -0.17 13.69 -11.26
N LEU A 116 -0.04 12.36 -11.08
CA LEU A 116 0.65 11.48 -12.03
C LEU A 116 0.00 11.50 -13.41
N VAL A 117 -1.34 11.42 -13.51
CA VAL A 117 -2.05 11.48 -14.81
C VAL A 117 -1.83 12.84 -15.48
N MET A 118 -1.93 13.94 -14.73
CA MET A 118 -1.65 15.29 -15.25
C MET A 118 -0.21 15.40 -15.77
N THR A 119 0.75 14.91 -14.98
CA THR A 119 2.18 14.89 -15.33
C THR A 119 2.41 14.07 -16.58
N ALA A 120 1.81 12.89 -16.68
CA ALA A 120 1.92 12.00 -17.83
C ALA A 120 1.43 12.66 -19.12
N ASP A 121 0.26 13.31 -19.08
CA ASP A 121 -0.30 13.97 -20.27
C ASP A 121 0.51 15.20 -20.70
N ILE A 122 0.91 16.05 -19.75
CA ILE A 122 1.74 17.23 -20.04
C ILE A 122 3.10 16.78 -20.59
N ALA A 123 3.77 15.83 -19.95
CA ALA A 123 5.08 15.34 -20.37
C ALA A 123 5.05 14.78 -21.80
N ALA A 124 4.02 14.00 -22.16
CA ALA A 124 3.93 13.48 -23.52
C ALA A 124 3.59 14.56 -24.57
N LYS A 125 2.90 15.65 -24.19
CA LYS A 125 2.73 16.83 -25.06
C LYS A 125 4.02 17.62 -25.26
N GLN A 126 4.93 17.58 -24.28
CA GLN A 126 6.25 18.20 -24.33
C GLN A 126 7.34 17.26 -24.89
N SER A 127 6.96 16.10 -25.44
CA SER A 127 7.89 15.07 -25.94
C SER A 127 8.85 14.50 -24.88
N GLU A 128 8.57 14.65 -23.59
CA GLU A 128 9.27 13.97 -22.49
C GLU A 128 8.75 12.53 -22.32
N LEU A 129 9.00 11.68 -23.33
CA LEU A 129 8.38 10.36 -23.44
C LEU A 129 8.66 9.42 -22.25
N GLY A 130 9.85 9.52 -21.65
CA GLY A 130 10.23 8.71 -20.48
C GLY A 130 9.37 9.05 -19.26
N LEU A 131 9.32 10.33 -18.89
CA LEU A 131 8.51 10.82 -17.78
C LEU A 131 7.02 10.52 -18.00
N ALA A 132 6.54 10.66 -19.23
CA ALA A 132 5.16 10.40 -19.58
C ALA A 132 4.77 8.93 -19.35
N GLU A 133 5.63 8.01 -19.81
CA GLU A 133 5.41 6.57 -19.65
C GLU A 133 5.48 6.14 -18.18
N GLU A 134 6.49 6.60 -17.46
CA GLU A 134 6.66 6.29 -16.04
C GLU A 134 5.46 6.77 -15.23
N SER A 135 5.09 8.06 -15.39
CA SER A 135 3.97 8.65 -14.67
C SER A 135 2.64 7.95 -14.98
N ALA A 136 2.42 7.56 -16.25
CA ALA A 136 1.21 6.83 -16.63
C ALA A 136 1.15 5.42 -16.05
N ARG A 137 2.28 4.68 -16.04
CA ARG A 137 2.35 3.33 -15.43
C ARG A 137 2.13 3.40 -13.93
N ASP A 138 2.72 4.39 -13.27
CA ASP A 138 2.55 4.61 -11.83
C ASP A 138 1.11 4.98 -11.49
N ALA A 139 0.48 5.88 -12.27
CA ALA A 139 -0.93 6.20 -12.12
C ALA A 139 -1.82 4.95 -12.21
N LEU A 140 -1.62 4.10 -13.23
CA LEU A 140 -2.37 2.86 -13.40
C LEU A 140 -2.16 1.89 -12.22
N ARG A 141 -0.93 1.79 -11.69
CA ARG A 141 -0.62 0.95 -10.52
C ARG A 141 -1.48 1.36 -9.33
N TYR A 142 -1.52 2.65 -9.01
CA TYR A 142 -2.27 3.15 -7.87
C TYR A 142 -3.78 3.15 -8.12
N LEU A 143 -4.24 3.36 -9.36
CA LEU A 143 -5.68 3.40 -9.67
C LEU A 143 -6.34 2.02 -9.76
N THR A 144 -5.62 0.94 -10.07
CA THR A 144 -6.24 -0.36 -10.43
C THR A 144 -7.16 -0.91 -9.34
N ASN A 145 -6.76 -0.79 -8.06
CA ASN A 145 -7.53 -1.27 -6.91
C ASN A 145 -7.68 -0.19 -5.82
N ALA A 146 -7.63 1.10 -6.19
CA ALA A 146 -7.72 2.18 -5.21
C ALA A 146 -9.10 2.24 -4.55
N ASP A 147 -9.09 2.45 -3.23
CA ASP A 147 -10.27 2.81 -2.47
C ASP A 147 -10.78 4.21 -2.86
N THR A 148 -11.99 4.53 -2.39
CA THR A 148 -12.58 5.84 -2.66
C THR A 148 -11.81 6.91 -1.87
N PRO A 149 -11.22 7.92 -2.52
CA PRO A 149 -10.56 9.02 -1.81
C PRO A 149 -11.61 9.86 -1.07
N SER A 150 -11.24 10.35 0.12
CA SER A 150 -12.09 11.12 1.04
C SER A 150 -13.04 12.18 0.44
N PRO A 151 -12.67 12.97 -0.60
CA PRO A 151 -13.58 13.98 -1.14
C PRO A 151 -14.63 13.40 -2.11
N LEU A 152 -14.46 12.17 -2.58
CA LEU A 152 -15.35 11.56 -3.56
C LEU A 152 -16.34 10.61 -2.88
N THR A 153 -17.54 10.54 -3.43
CA THR A 153 -18.51 9.52 -3.00
C THR A 153 -18.19 8.18 -3.65
N PRO A 154 -18.46 7.05 -2.99
CA PRO A 154 -18.29 5.72 -3.59
C PRO A 154 -19.04 5.52 -4.91
N ALA A 155 -20.13 6.28 -5.12
CA ALA A 155 -20.89 6.26 -6.37
C ALA A 155 -20.17 6.98 -7.52
N LEU A 156 -19.45 8.08 -7.25
CA LEU A 156 -18.73 8.85 -8.26
C LEU A 156 -17.36 8.24 -8.59
N TRP A 157 -16.72 7.61 -7.61
CA TRP A 157 -15.34 7.13 -7.75
C TRP A 157 -15.08 6.21 -8.95
N PRO A 158 -15.90 5.18 -9.25
CA PRO A 158 -15.65 4.29 -10.39
C PRO A 158 -15.48 5.05 -11.71
N ARG A 159 -16.35 6.06 -11.94
CA ARG A 159 -16.29 6.92 -13.13
C ARG A 159 -14.99 7.72 -13.18
N VAL A 160 -14.67 8.47 -12.12
CA VAL A 160 -13.46 9.31 -12.05
C VAL A 160 -12.20 8.46 -12.22
N ARG A 161 -12.16 7.30 -11.56
CA ARG A 161 -11.06 6.34 -11.66
C ARG A 161 -10.89 5.83 -13.09
N ASP A 162 -11.97 5.48 -13.77
CA ASP A 162 -11.91 4.97 -15.14
C ASP A 162 -11.54 6.07 -16.14
N GLU A 163 -11.96 7.33 -15.94
CA GLU A 163 -11.50 8.49 -16.72
C GLU A 163 -9.98 8.73 -16.57
N LEU A 164 -9.46 8.67 -15.34
CA LEU A 164 -8.02 8.80 -15.07
C LEU A 164 -7.21 7.65 -15.70
N ARG A 165 -7.71 6.40 -15.56
CA ARG A 165 -7.09 5.22 -16.18
C ARG A 165 -7.13 5.31 -17.70
N ALA A 166 -8.23 5.77 -18.29
CA ALA A 166 -8.34 5.99 -19.73
C ALA A 166 -7.27 6.96 -20.22
N THR A 167 -7.09 8.08 -19.51
CA THR A 167 -6.05 9.07 -19.82
C THR A 167 -4.64 8.46 -19.74
N ALA A 168 -4.35 7.71 -18.68
CA ALA A 168 -3.04 7.05 -18.53
C ALA A 168 -2.78 6.04 -19.67
N TYR A 169 -3.77 5.22 -20.03
CA TYR A 169 -3.66 4.31 -21.17
C TYR A 169 -3.52 5.04 -22.50
N PHE A 170 -4.20 6.16 -22.69
CA PHE A 170 -4.03 7.01 -23.86
C PHE A 170 -2.60 7.54 -23.96
N VAL A 171 -2.02 8.03 -22.86
CA VAL A 171 -0.62 8.48 -22.82
C VAL A 171 0.33 7.35 -23.21
N LEU A 172 0.16 6.15 -22.65
CA LEU A 172 0.96 4.98 -23.02
C LEU A 172 0.81 4.63 -24.50
N GLY A 173 -0.41 4.69 -25.03
CA GLY A 173 -0.70 4.51 -26.44
C GLY A 173 0.04 5.49 -27.34
N ARG A 174 0.00 6.78 -26.98
CA ARG A 174 0.72 7.85 -27.69
C ARG A 174 2.23 7.64 -27.64
N VAL A 175 2.80 7.37 -26.47
CA VAL A 175 4.25 7.12 -26.31
C VAL A 175 4.70 5.93 -27.15
N ALA A 176 3.96 4.81 -27.09
CA ALA A 176 4.26 3.62 -27.89
C ALA A 176 4.17 3.91 -29.40
N ALA A 177 3.15 4.66 -29.84
CA ALA A 177 3.01 5.05 -31.24
C ALA A 177 4.18 5.92 -31.72
N THR A 178 4.61 6.90 -30.90
CA THR A 178 5.77 7.76 -31.21
C THR A 178 7.07 6.95 -31.33
N ARG A 179 7.21 5.86 -30.57
CA ARG A 179 8.37 4.95 -30.66
C ARG A 179 8.25 3.88 -31.75
N GLY A 180 7.17 3.86 -32.52
CA GLY A 180 6.92 2.83 -33.54
C GLY A 180 6.47 1.46 -32.98
N ALA A 181 6.19 1.36 -31.69
CA ALA A 181 5.67 0.14 -31.06
C ALA A 181 4.15 0.02 -31.28
N TYR A 182 3.71 -0.04 -32.53
CA TYR A 182 2.29 0.10 -32.91
C TYR A 182 1.37 -0.98 -32.33
N ALA A 183 1.87 -2.21 -32.17
CA ALA A 183 1.08 -3.28 -31.53
C ALA A 183 0.76 -2.95 -30.06
N ASP A 184 1.70 -2.34 -29.33
CA ASP A 184 1.53 -1.94 -27.94
C ASP A 184 0.65 -0.70 -27.84
N ALA A 185 0.87 0.26 -28.76
CA ALA A 185 0.04 1.43 -28.91
C ALA A 185 -1.44 1.06 -29.11
N ARG A 186 -1.73 0.14 -30.03
CA ARG A 186 -3.09 -0.35 -30.29
C ARG A 186 -3.73 -0.94 -29.04
N ARG A 187 -3.00 -1.78 -28.28
CA ARG A 187 -3.52 -2.39 -27.05
C ARG A 187 -3.86 -1.33 -25.99
N ALA A 188 -2.97 -0.37 -25.78
CA ALA A 188 -3.19 0.70 -24.80
C ALA A 188 -4.35 1.63 -25.21
N LEU A 189 -4.43 2.02 -26.49
CA LEU A 189 -5.51 2.90 -27.00
C LEU A 189 -6.89 2.22 -26.93
N LEU A 190 -6.97 0.93 -27.27
CA LEU A 190 -8.22 0.17 -27.11
C LEU A 190 -8.64 0.07 -25.64
N MET A 191 -7.69 -0.09 -24.72
CA MET A 191 -7.98 -0.07 -23.29
C MET A 191 -8.51 1.29 -22.84
N ALA A 192 -7.89 2.40 -23.30
CA ALA A 192 -8.36 3.75 -23.03
C ALA A 192 -9.82 3.95 -23.50
N LEU A 193 -10.10 3.59 -24.75
CA LEU A 193 -11.43 3.71 -25.37
C LEU A 193 -12.48 2.79 -24.75
N SER A 194 -12.05 1.69 -24.11
CA SER A 194 -12.95 0.79 -23.38
C SER A 194 -13.39 1.36 -22.02
N LEU A 195 -12.59 2.28 -21.45
CA LEU A 195 -12.88 2.95 -20.19
C LEU A 195 -13.58 4.30 -20.42
N ASN A 196 -13.19 5.02 -21.48
CA ASN A 196 -13.84 6.26 -21.92
C ASN A 196 -13.96 6.27 -23.45
N HIS A 197 -15.16 5.99 -23.96
CA HIS A 197 -15.41 5.92 -25.40
C HIS A 197 -15.52 7.29 -26.09
N GLU A 198 -15.59 8.38 -25.33
CA GLU A 198 -15.70 9.75 -25.84
C GLU A 198 -14.33 10.41 -26.08
N GLU A 199 -13.22 9.72 -25.79
CA GLU A 199 -11.87 10.25 -25.96
C GLU A 199 -11.46 10.29 -27.45
N ILE A 200 -11.83 11.37 -28.14
CA ILE A 200 -11.62 11.55 -29.58
C ILE A 200 -10.14 11.52 -29.99
N ASP A 201 -9.23 12.05 -29.16
CA ASP A 201 -7.79 12.01 -29.43
C ASP A 201 -7.24 10.58 -29.39
N ALA A 202 -7.73 9.74 -28.48
CA ALA A 202 -7.38 8.33 -28.43
C ALA A 202 -7.88 7.59 -29.67
N LEU A 203 -9.11 7.88 -30.12
CA LEU A 203 -9.68 7.27 -31.32
C LEU A 203 -8.96 7.69 -32.60
N TYR A 204 -8.63 8.98 -32.73
CA TYR A 204 -7.83 9.46 -33.85
C TYR A 204 -6.45 8.80 -33.88
N THR A 205 -5.76 8.76 -32.72
CA THR A 205 -4.45 8.11 -32.59
C THR A 205 -4.55 6.61 -32.91
N LEU A 206 -5.63 5.95 -32.50
CA LEU A 206 -5.87 4.54 -32.84
C LEU A 206 -5.98 4.36 -34.35
N GLY A 207 -6.71 5.25 -35.04
CA GLY A 207 -6.79 5.23 -36.51
C GLY A 207 -5.42 5.32 -37.18
N VAL A 208 -4.55 6.23 -36.71
CA VAL A 208 -3.17 6.37 -37.21
C VAL A 208 -2.36 5.09 -36.98
N VAL A 209 -2.44 4.53 -35.77
CA VAL A 209 -1.76 3.28 -35.40
C VAL A 209 -2.28 2.09 -36.23
N GLN A 210 -3.58 2.02 -36.49
CA GLN A 210 -4.20 0.99 -37.32
C GLN A 210 -3.73 1.07 -38.77
N MET A 211 -3.64 2.29 -39.35
CA MET A 211 -3.04 2.47 -40.68
C MET A 211 -1.60 1.94 -40.73
N ALA A 212 -0.78 2.25 -39.71
CA ALA A 212 0.61 1.78 -39.63
C ALA A 212 0.71 0.24 -39.49
N LEU A 213 -0.33 -0.40 -38.95
CA LEU A 213 -0.45 -1.86 -38.86
C LEU A 213 -1.12 -2.50 -40.08
N ASN A 214 -1.46 -1.73 -41.12
CA ASN A 214 -2.25 -2.17 -42.27
C ASN A 214 -3.67 -2.67 -41.90
N ASP A 215 -4.22 -2.24 -40.77
CA ASP A 215 -5.62 -2.43 -40.38
C ASP A 215 -6.48 -1.29 -40.95
N ASP A 216 -6.64 -1.37 -42.26
CA ASP A 216 -7.24 -0.35 -43.09
C ASP A 216 -8.74 -0.12 -42.81
N GLN A 217 -9.48 -1.19 -42.53
CA GLN A 217 -10.90 -1.11 -42.15
C GLN A 217 -11.06 -0.50 -40.76
N GLY A 218 -10.24 -0.93 -39.79
CA GLY A 218 -10.24 -0.37 -38.44
C GLY A 218 -9.90 1.12 -38.44
N ALA A 219 -8.87 1.50 -39.20
CA ALA A 219 -8.48 2.89 -39.36
C ALA A 219 -9.60 3.75 -39.97
N ALA A 220 -10.23 3.27 -41.04
CA ALA A 220 -11.34 3.96 -41.68
C ALA A 220 -12.54 4.16 -40.73
N ALA A 221 -12.89 3.14 -39.94
CA ALA A 221 -13.93 3.23 -38.91
C ALA A 221 -13.61 4.29 -37.84
N SER A 222 -12.37 4.31 -37.35
CA SER A 222 -11.88 5.30 -36.38
C SER A 222 -11.97 6.73 -36.92
N PHE A 223 -11.38 6.99 -38.11
CA PHE A 223 -11.41 8.33 -38.70
C PHE A 223 -12.81 8.80 -39.10
N ALA A 224 -13.65 7.90 -39.63
CA ALA A 224 -15.03 8.24 -39.97
C ALA A 224 -15.81 8.70 -38.73
N HIS A 225 -15.60 8.07 -37.57
CA HIS A 225 -16.20 8.51 -36.32
C HIS A 225 -15.65 9.86 -35.85
N VAL A 226 -14.32 10.04 -35.83
CA VAL A 226 -13.69 11.32 -35.46
C VAL A 226 -14.19 12.46 -36.36
N MET A 227 -14.28 12.24 -37.67
CA MET A 227 -14.78 13.22 -38.64
C MET A 227 -16.24 13.62 -38.34
N ARG A 228 -17.10 12.67 -37.96
CA ARG A 228 -18.51 12.92 -37.62
C ARG A 228 -18.69 13.79 -36.37
N THR A 229 -17.71 13.82 -35.46
CA THR A 229 -17.79 14.67 -34.25
C THR A 229 -17.69 16.16 -34.53
N GLN A 230 -17.22 16.56 -35.73
CA GLN A 230 -16.97 17.96 -36.11
C GLN A 230 -16.03 18.73 -35.15
N GLY A 231 -15.22 18.01 -34.37
CA GLY A 231 -14.23 18.60 -33.46
C GLY A 231 -12.92 19.02 -34.15
N PRO A 232 -11.92 19.48 -33.38
CA PRO A 232 -10.64 19.98 -33.91
C PRO A 232 -9.87 18.98 -34.79
N LEU A 233 -10.05 17.67 -34.56
CA LEU A 233 -9.40 16.60 -35.32
C LEU A 233 -10.19 16.17 -36.56
N ALA A 234 -11.40 16.71 -36.81
CA ALA A 234 -12.25 16.27 -37.91
C ALA A 234 -11.61 16.51 -39.29
N GLY A 235 -10.89 17.62 -39.47
CA GLY A 235 -10.16 17.92 -40.71
C GLY A 235 -9.02 16.93 -40.97
N ALA A 236 -8.21 16.65 -39.95
CA ALA A 236 -7.12 15.67 -40.04
C ALA A 236 -7.65 14.26 -40.30
N ALA A 237 -8.74 13.88 -39.62
CA ALA A 237 -9.42 12.60 -39.83
C ALA A 237 -9.97 12.47 -41.26
N ARG A 238 -10.56 13.55 -41.81
CA ARG A 238 -11.03 13.58 -43.21
C ARG A 238 -9.88 13.32 -44.18
N GLN A 239 -8.73 13.98 -43.99
CA GLN A 239 -7.56 13.79 -44.86
C GLN A 239 -7.03 12.35 -44.80
N SER A 240 -6.89 11.78 -43.60
CA SER A 240 -6.46 10.38 -43.42
C SER A 240 -7.46 9.41 -44.07
N LEU A 241 -8.77 9.66 -43.91
CA LEU A 241 -9.82 8.83 -44.50
C LEU A 241 -9.87 8.94 -46.02
N THR A 242 -9.66 10.12 -46.60
CA THR A 242 -9.53 10.31 -48.06
C THR A 242 -8.35 9.52 -48.61
N THR A 243 -7.23 9.49 -47.90
CA THR A 243 -6.05 8.70 -48.30
C THR A 243 -6.38 7.20 -48.35
N LEU A 244 -7.09 6.69 -47.35
CA LEU A 244 -7.56 5.29 -47.33
C LEU A 244 -8.55 5.00 -48.44
N PHE A 245 -9.51 5.90 -48.68
CA PHE A 245 -10.48 5.80 -49.77
C PHE A 245 -9.76 5.69 -51.11
N THR A 246 -8.86 6.63 -51.46
CA THR A 246 -8.14 6.60 -52.74
C THR A 246 -7.31 5.32 -52.93
N ARG A 247 -6.76 4.75 -51.86
CA ARG A 247 -5.99 3.50 -51.91
C ARG A 247 -6.86 2.26 -52.10
N GLN A 248 -8.05 2.23 -51.51
CA GLN A 248 -8.90 1.04 -51.45
C GLN A 248 -10.04 1.04 -52.47
N SER A 249 -10.41 2.19 -53.02
CA SER A 249 -11.75 2.34 -53.60
C SER A 249 -11.99 1.45 -54.83
N PRO A 250 -13.02 0.59 -54.79
CA PRO A 250 -13.64 0.06 -56.00
C PRO A 250 -14.34 1.19 -56.76
N ALA A 251 -14.35 1.15 -58.09
CA ALA A 251 -14.86 2.22 -58.97
C ALA A 251 -16.35 2.62 -58.79
N SER A 252 -17.08 2.06 -57.82
CA SER A 252 -18.54 2.10 -57.71
C SER A 252 -19.11 2.75 -56.45
N ILE A 253 -18.29 3.25 -55.52
CA ILE A 253 -18.77 3.94 -54.30
C ILE A 253 -18.18 5.34 -54.18
N ASP A 254 -18.99 6.33 -53.79
CA ASP A 254 -18.52 7.67 -53.47
C ASP A 254 -17.97 7.77 -52.03
N PHE A 255 -17.31 8.89 -51.73
CA PHE A 255 -16.65 9.10 -50.44
C PHE A 255 -17.65 9.12 -49.27
N ASP A 256 -18.83 9.72 -49.44
CA ASP A 256 -19.82 9.83 -48.38
C ASP A 256 -20.44 8.46 -48.05
N THR A 257 -20.68 7.62 -49.07
CA THR A 257 -21.11 6.23 -48.90
C THR A 257 -20.02 5.40 -48.21
N TYR A 258 -18.75 5.61 -48.56
CA TYR A 258 -17.62 4.97 -47.87
C TYR A 258 -17.53 5.38 -46.39
N VAL A 259 -17.70 6.65 -46.06
CA VAL A 259 -17.74 7.13 -44.67
C VAL A 259 -18.91 6.51 -43.91
N ALA A 260 -20.08 6.41 -44.54
CA ALA A 260 -21.29 5.88 -43.93
C ALA A 260 -21.21 4.37 -43.64
N SER A 261 -20.48 3.61 -44.46
CA SER A 261 -20.26 2.17 -44.26
C SER A 261 -19.28 1.86 -43.13
N HIS A 262 -18.41 2.80 -42.75
CA HIS A 262 -17.41 2.63 -41.70
C HIS A 262 -17.91 3.17 -40.34
N ARG A 263 -18.34 2.24 -39.48
CA ARG A 263 -18.86 2.54 -38.14
C ARG A 263 -17.90 2.06 -37.06
N TRP A 264 -17.42 3.00 -36.24
CA TRP A 264 -16.71 2.70 -35.01
C TRP A 264 -17.65 2.02 -34.01
N THR A 265 -17.19 0.91 -33.43
CA THR A 265 -17.84 0.27 -32.29
C THR A 265 -16.87 0.32 -31.12
N PRO A 266 -17.19 1.05 -30.04
CA PRO A 266 -16.32 1.11 -28.87
C PRO A 266 -16.05 -0.29 -28.32
N PRO A 267 -14.80 -0.62 -27.97
CA PRO A 267 -14.52 -1.85 -27.26
C PRO A 267 -15.24 -1.81 -25.92
N LYS A 268 -15.90 -2.90 -25.54
CA LYS A 268 -16.41 -3.01 -24.17
C LYS A 268 -15.22 -3.16 -23.22
N PRO A 269 -15.27 -2.55 -22.03
CA PRO A 269 -14.29 -2.86 -21.01
C PRO A 269 -14.29 -4.38 -20.81
N PRO A 270 -13.12 -5.01 -20.66
CA PRO A 270 -13.05 -6.45 -20.44
C PRO A 270 -13.95 -6.78 -19.25
N ALA A 271 -14.96 -7.62 -19.50
CA ALA A 271 -15.85 -8.04 -18.43
C ALA A 271 -15.00 -8.69 -17.35
N ARG A 272 -15.19 -8.28 -16.09
CA ARG A 272 -14.56 -8.98 -14.97
C ARG A 272 -15.18 -10.37 -14.94
N ALA A 273 -14.46 -11.35 -15.47
CA ALA A 273 -14.88 -12.74 -15.39
C ALA A 273 -15.10 -13.09 -13.91
N PRO A 274 -16.16 -13.86 -13.58
CA PRO A 274 -16.32 -14.34 -12.21
C PRO A 274 -15.04 -15.08 -11.81
N SER A 275 -14.48 -14.70 -10.67
CA SER A 275 -13.29 -15.35 -10.15
C SER A 275 -13.60 -16.82 -9.92
N PRO A 276 -12.76 -17.76 -10.39
CA PRO A 276 -12.94 -19.17 -10.08
C PRO A 276 -12.91 -19.40 -8.57
N ALA A 277 -13.59 -20.44 -8.07
CA ALA A 277 -13.46 -20.84 -6.67
C ALA A 277 -11.99 -21.17 -6.34
N ALA A 278 -11.51 -20.73 -5.17
CA ALA A 278 -10.15 -21.02 -4.71
C ALA A 278 -9.98 -22.50 -4.32
N GLY A 279 -11.04 -23.14 -3.85
CA GLY A 279 -11.03 -24.52 -3.33
C GLY A 279 -11.05 -24.59 -1.81
N ALA A 280 -10.82 -25.77 -1.24
CA ALA A 280 -10.92 -26.03 0.19
C ALA A 280 -9.55 -26.09 0.90
N TYR A 281 -9.54 -25.61 2.14
CA TYR A 281 -8.37 -25.53 3.02
C TYR A 281 -8.27 -26.79 3.91
N ALA A 282 -7.10 -27.40 3.97
CA ALA A 282 -6.86 -28.66 4.67
C ALA A 282 -6.16 -28.50 6.03
N GLY A 283 -5.53 -27.35 6.31
CA GLY A 283 -4.80 -27.08 7.54
C GLY A 283 -3.36 -27.59 7.54
N SER A 284 -2.51 -26.97 8.36
CA SER A 284 -1.05 -27.18 8.33
C SER A 284 -0.62 -28.62 8.64
N GLU A 285 -1.29 -29.32 9.56
CA GLU A 285 -0.89 -30.68 9.97
C GLU A 285 -0.88 -31.66 8.79
N THR A 286 -1.79 -31.48 7.82
CA THR A 286 -1.85 -32.33 6.62
C THR A 286 -0.61 -32.20 5.71
N CYS A 287 0.13 -31.10 5.84
CA CYS A 287 1.36 -30.86 5.08
C CYS A 287 2.53 -31.69 5.62
N ARG A 288 2.50 -32.05 6.92
CA ARG A 288 3.62 -32.66 7.64
C ARG A 288 4.01 -34.01 7.05
N GLU A 289 3.05 -34.82 6.62
CA GLU A 289 3.28 -36.18 6.10
C GLU A 289 4.25 -36.19 4.91
N CYS A 290 4.12 -35.22 4.00
CA CYS A 290 4.95 -35.13 2.79
C CYS A 290 6.07 -34.07 2.90
N HIS A 291 5.93 -33.08 3.80
CA HIS A 291 6.83 -31.93 3.92
C HIS A 291 7.41 -31.76 5.33
N ALA A 292 7.68 -32.85 6.04
CA ALA A 292 8.15 -32.84 7.44
C ALA A 292 9.31 -31.83 7.72
N PRO A 293 10.40 -31.77 6.93
CA PRO A 293 11.49 -30.81 7.20
C PRO A 293 11.08 -29.35 7.06
N VAL A 294 10.13 -29.03 6.16
CA VAL A 294 9.63 -27.66 5.99
C VAL A 294 8.67 -27.32 7.13
N TYR A 295 7.80 -28.27 7.49
CA TYR A 295 6.86 -28.13 8.60
C TYR A 295 7.57 -27.84 9.92
N GLU A 296 8.61 -28.61 10.25
CA GLU A 296 9.42 -28.40 11.47
C GLU A 296 10.07 -27.00 11.49
N ARG A 297 10.65 -26.56 10.37
CA ARG A 297 11.25 -25.22 10.25
C ARG A 297 10.21 -24.12 10.38
N TRP A 298 9.05 -24.27 9.74
CA TRP A 298 7.94 -23.32 9.82
C TRP A 298 7.43 -23.19 11.25
N GLN A 299 7.21 -24.30 11.96
CA GLN A 299 6.74 -24.29 13.36
C GLN A 299 7.69 -23.51 14.29
N ALA A 300 8.99 -23.47 13.97
CA ALA A 300 9.97 -22.71 14.74
C ALA A 300 9.87 -21.19 14.54
N THR A 301 9.22 -20.72 13.47
CA THR A 301 9.14 -19.29 13.11
C THR A 301 8.18 -18.49 13.97
N GLY A 302 8.33 -17.16 13.96
CA GLY A 302 7.37 -16.26 14.61
C GLY A 302 6.01 -16.21 13.92
N MET A 303 5.90 -16.58 12.64
CA MET A 303 4.62 -16.66 11.92
C MET A 303 3.76 -17.77 12.50
N ALA A 304 4.31 -18.98 12.64
CA ALA A 304 3.62 -20.10 13.28
C ALA A 304 3.31 -19.83 14.77
N LYS A 305 4.22 -19.12 15.47
CA LYS A 305 4.10 -18.81 16.90
C LYS A 305 3.38 -17.50 17.21
N MET A 306 2.78 -16.83 16.21
CA MET A 306 2.20 -15.49 16.38
C MET A 306 1.01 -15.49 17.33
N PHE A 307 0.18 -16.55 17.30
CA PHE A 307 -0.94 -16.69 18.22
C PHE A 307 -1.08 -18.15 18.63
N ARG A 308 -1.05 -18.41 19.94
CA ARG A 308 -1.13 -19.76 20.50
C ARG A 308 -1.98 -19.78 21.76
N GLU A 309 -2.64 -20.90 21.99
CA GLU A 309 -3.26 -21.19 23.28
C GLU A 309 -2.20 -21.24 24.39
N TYR A 310 -2.64 -20.92 25.61
CA TYR A 310 -1.80 -20.97 26.79
C TYR A 310 -1.22 -22.37 26.99
N ARG A 311 0.11 -22.40 27.06
CA ARG A 311 0.89 -23.45 27.69
C ARG A 311 2.04 -22.76 28.42
N ALA A 312 2.46 -23.29 29.57
CA ALA A 312 3.48 -22.61 30.39
C ALA A 312 4.78 -22.38 29.59
N GLU A 313 5.17 -23.34 28.77
CA GLU A 313 6.33 -23.29 27.88
C GLU A 313 6.24 -22.24 26.75
N HIS A 314 5.04 -21.69 26.49
CA HIS A 314 4.85 -20.65 25.49
C HIS A 314 5.06 -19.24 26.06
N VAL A 315 5.06 -19.10 27.39
CA VAL A 315 5.19 -17.82 28.09
C VAL A 315 6.66 -17.40 28.13
N VAL A 316 6.96 -16.22 27.58
CA VAL A 316 8.30 -15.60 27.67
C VAL A 316 8.39 -14.46 28.69
N GLY A 317 7.26 -14.01 29.23
CA GLY A 317 7.20 -12.92 30.20
C GLY A 317 7.58 -13.34 31.61
N ASP A 318 8.05 -12.39 32.41
CA ASP A 318 8.37 -12.59 33.82
C ASP A 318 7.12 -12.42 34.70
N PHE A 319 6.58 -13.52 35.24
CA PHE A 319 5.42 -13.53 36.14
C PHE A 319 5.78 -13.71 37.61
N SER A 320 7.03 -13.42 37.99
CA SER A 320 7.49 -13.48 39.38
C SER A 320 6.76 -12.51 40.34
N GLY A 321 5.94 -11.58 39.82
CA GLY A 321 5.18 -10.62 40.63
C GLY A 321 5.97 -9.38 41.04
N GLY A 322 7.23 -9.25 40.62
CA GLY A 322 8.12 -8.14 41.02
C GLY A 322 7.80 -6.78 40.39
N GLN A 323 7.02 -6.75 39.29
CA GLN A 323 6.71 -5.52 38.57
C GLN A 323 5.21 -5.19 38.60
N THR A 324 4.88 -3.95 38.92
CA THR A 324 3.52 -3.40 38.73
C THR A 324 3.57 -2.26 37.71
N VAL A 325 2.87 -2.43 36.59
CA VAL A 325 2.77 -1.43 35.53
C VAL A 325 1.73 -0.38 35.92
N SER A 326 2.12 0.90 35.87
CA SER A 326 1.28 2.06 36.23
C SER A 326 0.60 1.96 37.61
N GLY A 327 1.17 1.18 38.54
CA GLY A 327 0.56 0.89 39.84
C GLY A 327 -0.77 0.11 39.79
N ARG A 328 -1.13 -0.43 38.62
CA ARG A 328 -2.48 -0.91 38.30
C ARG A 328 -2.54 -2.32 37.72
N ALA A 329 -1.49 -2.81 37.08
CA ALA A 329 -1.47 -4.18 36.55
C ALA A 329 -0.20 -4.90 36.95
N ARG A 330 -0.30 -6.17 37.36
CA ARG A 330 0.87 -6.98 37.69
C ARG A 330 0.71 -8.43 37.18
N PRO A 331 1.76 -9.00 36.58
CA PRO A 331 1.80 -10.40 36.20
C PRO A 331 2.14 -11.25 37.43
N VAL A 332 1.39 -12.32 37.68
CA VAL A 332 1.60 -13.19 38.85
C VAL A 332 1.49 -14.65 38.49
N MET A 333 2.19 -15.48 39.26
CA MET A 333 2.02 -16.93 39.27
C MET A 333 1.13 -17.34 40.44
N HIS A 334 0.17 -18.22 40.17
CA HIS A 334 -0.65 -18.87 41.20
C HIS A 334 -0.85 -20.33 40.84
N ASP A 335 -0.53 -21.24 41.76
CA ASP A 335 -0.61 -22.70 41.57
C ASP A 335 0.03 -23.19 40.26
N GLY A 336 1.19 -22.63 39.91
CA GLY A 336 1.93 -22.99 38.69
C GLY A 336 1.32 -22.46 37.38
N ARG A 337 0.26 -21.64 37.43
CA ARG A 337 -0.36 -20.99 36.27
C ARG A 337 -0.12 -19.49 36.26
N HIS A 338 0.00 -18.94 35.05
CA HIS A 338 0.23 -17.52 34.79
C HIS A 338 -1.09 -16.73 34.78
N PHE A 339 -1.12 -15.60 35.49
CA PHE A 339 -2.26 -14.69 35.58
C PHE A 339 -1.82 -13.23 35.45
N ILE A 340 -2.75 -12.37 35.06
CA ILE A 340 -2.59 -10.91 35.16
C ILE A 340 -3.62 -10.40 36.18
N GLU A 341 -3.15 -9.71 37.21
CA GLU A 341 -3.99 -9.00 38.16
C GLU A 341 -4.10 -7.53 37.76
N ILE A 342 -5.32 -7.00 37.72
CA ILE A 342 -5.63 -5.62 37.34
C ILE A 342 -6.43 -4.94 38.44
N ARG A 343 -6.02 -3.72 38.80
CA ARG A 343 -6.62 -2.90 39.84
C ARG A 343 -7.60 -1.90 39.25
N ASP A 344 -8.86 -2.12 39.60
CA ASP A 344 -9.98 -1.34 39.10
C ASP A 344 -9.94 0.14 39.49
N GLY A 345 -10.35 0.99 38.56
CA GLY A 345 -10.48 2.45 38.70
C GLY A 345 -11.33 2.88 39.87
N ASP A 346 -12.52 2.31 39.94
CA ASP A 346 -13.64 2.84 40.71
C ASP A 346 -13.71 2.19 42.10
N THR A 347 -13.41 0.89 42.17
CA THR A 347 -13.48 0.09 43.40
C THR A 347 -12.13 -0.10 44.08
N ALA A 348 -11.03 0.20 43.39
CA ALA A 348 -9.66 -0.07 43.81
C ALA A 348 -9.34 -1.55 44.12
N GLN A 349 -10.24 -2.47 43.75
CA GLN A 349 -10.10 -3.92 43.93
C GLN A 349 -9.18 -4.53 42.87
N TRP A 350 -8.46 -5.58 43.25
CA TRP A 350 -7.66 -6.38 42.33
C TRP A 350 -8.47 -7.55 41.80
N THR A 351 -8.60 -7.64 40.48
CA THR A 351 -9.21 -8.79 39.81
C THR A 351 -8.12 -9.60 39.12
N ARG A 352 -8.13 -10.91 39.33
CA ARG A 352 -7.20 -11.86 38.72
C ARG A 352 -7.80 -12.49 37.48
N TYR A 353 -7.11 -12.38 36.36
CA TYR A 353 -7.53 -12.97 35.08
C TYR A 353 -6.52 -14.03 34.64
N PRO A 354 -6.98 -15.22 34.21
CA PRO A 354 -6.10 -16.25 33.67
C PRO A 354 -5.51 -15.79 32.33
N VAL A 355 -4.25 -16.14 32.10
CA VAL A 355 -3.70 -16.11 30.73
C VAL A 355 -4.23 -17.35 30.00
N ASP A 356 -5.00 -17.12 28.93
CA ASP A 356 -5.54 -18.18 28.08
C ASP A 356 -4.88 -18.21 26.69
N TYR A 357 -4.28 -17.10 26.27
CA TYR A 357 -3.58 -16.98 24.99
C TYR A 357 -2.30 -16.17 25.10
N VAL A 358 -1.36 -16.47 24.20
CA VAL A 358 -0.15 -15.67 23.97
C VAL A 358 -0.11 -15.16 22.53
N ILE A 359 0.29 -13.89 22.36
CA ILE A 359 0.40 -13.21 21.07
C ILE A 359 1.84 -12.73 20.90
N GLY A 360 2.53 -13.19 19.87
CA GLY A 360 3.94 -12.91 19.64
C GLY A 360 4.90 -13.88 20.36
N SER A 361 6.17 -13.82 19.96
CA SER A 361 7.21 -14.74 20.44
C SER A 361 8.65 -14.21 20.35
N LYS A 362 8.95 -13.28 19.43
CA LYS A 362 10.33 -12.86 19.11
C LYS A 362 10.89 -11.80 20.07
N TRP A 363 10.29 -10.62 20.03
CA TRP A 363 10.78 -9.41 20.71
C TRP A 363 9.90 -9.01 21.90
N GLN A 364 8.62 -9.29 21.76
CA GLN A 364 7.54 -8.89 22.66
C GLN A 364 6.49 -10.00 22.67
N GLN A 365 5.77 -10.10 23.78
CA GLN A 365 4.62 -10.99 23.90
C GLN A 365 3.49 -10.27 24.63
N ALA A 366 2.36 -10.15 23.96
CA ALA A 366 1.10 -9.77 24.58
C ALA A 366 0.37 -11.04 25.04
N TYR A 367 -0.58 -10.86 25.94
CA TYR A 367 -1.34 -11.94 26.57
C TYR A 367 -2.82 -11.62 26.47
N ALA A 368 -3.67 -12.63 26.49
CA ALA A 368 -5.12 -12.44 26.46
C ALA A 368 -5.87 -13.46 27.32
N THR A 369 -7.08 -13.10 27.70
CA THR A 369 -8.02 -13.96 28.44
C THR A 369 -9.28 -14.21 27.63
N ARG A 370 -9.91 -15.37 27.84
CA ARG A 370 -11.20 -15.72 27.22
C ARG A 370 -12.34 -15.20 28.09
N LEU A 371 -13.22 -14.41 27.48
CA LEU A 371 -14.46 -13.96 28.11
C LEU A 371 -15.55 -15.05 28.07
N PRO A 372 -16.57 -14.99 28.94
CA PRO A 372 -17.67 -15.97 28.97
C PRO A 372 -18.45 -16.09 27.65
N ASP A 373 -18.45 -15.04 26.82
CA ASP A 373 -19.08 -15.00 25.50
C ASP A 373 -18.14 -15.47 24.36
N SER A 374 -17.00 -16.07 24.72
CA SER A 374 -15.95 -16.57 23.82
C SER A 374 -15.07 -15.52 23.14
N ARG A 375 -15.31 -14.22 23.34
CA ARG A 375 -14.38 -13.18 22.88
C ARG A 375 -13.04 -13.31 23.59
N ILE A 376 -11.96 -12.91 22.91
CA ILE A 376 -10.61 -12.95 23.46
C ILE A 376 -10.18 -11.51 23.71
N LEU A 377 -10.06 -11.14 24.98
CA LEU A 377 -9.69 -9.79 25.39
C LEU A 377 -8.18 -9.72 25.63
N VAL A 378 -7.51 -8.86 24.86
CA VAL A 378 -6.07 -8.62 24.99
C VAL A 378 -5.81 -7.76 26.23
N PHE A 379 -4.89 -8.21 27.09
CA PHE A 379 -4.51 -7.48 28.30
C PHE A 379 -3.86 -6.13 27.97
N PRO A 380 -3.98 -5.13 28.85
CA PRO A 380 -3.45 -3.80 28.60
C PRO A 380 -1.94 -3.70 28.85
N ILE A 381 -1.30 -4.81 29.25
CA ILE A 381 0.15 -4.89 29.43
C ILE A 381 0.76 -6.01 28.58
N GLN A 382 1.99 -5.78 28.13
CA GLN A 382 2.78 -6.75 27.39
C GLN A 382 4.20 -6.85 27.95
N TYR A 383 4.87 -7.97 27.69
CA TYR A 383 6.27 -8.14 28.05
C TYR A 383 7.19 -7.83 26.88
N SER A 384 8.21 -7.00 27.11
CA SER A 384 9.30 -6.75 26.16
C SER A 384 10.54 -7.53 26.57
N ARG A 385 11.01 -8.43 25.69
CA ARG A 385 12.29 -9.13 25.90
C ARG A 385 13.47 -8.18 25.77
N GLN A 386 13.35 -7.16 24.92
CA GLN A 386 14.40 -6.17 24.70
C GLN A 386 14.63 -5.27 25.91
N LYS A 387 13.55 -4.87 26.59
CA LYS A 387 13.62 -4.06 27.82
C LYS A 387 13.64 -4.89 29.09
N SER A 388 13.47 -6.22 28.97
CA SER A 388 13.27 -7.15 30.08
C SER A 388 12.21 -6.66 31.08
N ALA A 389 11.10 -6.10 30.57
CA ALA A 389 10.11 -5.39 31.38
C ALA A 389 8.71 -5.48 30.80
N TRP A 390 7.72 -5.39 31.69
CA TRP A 390 6.31 -5.17 31.38
C TRP A 390 6.03 -3.72 31.06
N LEU A 391 5.22 -3.49 30.03
CA LEU A 391 4.90 -2.17 29.50
C LEU A 391 3.39 -2.04 29.31
N ASN A 392 2.86 -0.81 29.43
CA ASN A 392 1.49 -0.51 29.02
C ASN A 392 1.40 -0.61 27.50
N TYR A 393 0.79 -1.69 27.00
CA TYR A 393 0.74 -2.02 25.58
C TYR A 393 -0.02 -0.96 24.79
N TRP A 394 -1.23 -0.64 25.22
CA TRP A 394 -2.09 0.30 24.53
C TRP A 394 -1.59 1.74 24.64
N GLY A 395 -0.89 2.08 25.72
CA GLY A 395 -0.20 3.38 25.83
C GLY A 395 0.94 3.55 24.82
N ILE A 396 1.53 2.46 24.33
CA ILE A 396 2.53 2.49 23.25
C ILE A 396 1.84 2.54 21.88
N VAL A 397 0.80 1.72 21.67
CA VAL A 397 0.13 1.61 20.36
C VAL A 397 -0.70 2.85 20.05
N ASP A 398 -1.51 3.33 20.99
CA ASP A 398 -2.47 4.41 20.74
C ASP A 398 -1.94 5.78 21.16
N GLY A 399 -0.89 5.78 21.98
CA GLY A 399 -0.38 6.96 22.67
C GLY A 399 -1.06 7.24 24.01
N PRO A 400 -0.54 8.22 24.76
CA PRO A 400 -1.04 8.58 26.08
C PRO A 400 -2.44 9.21 26.01
N GLY A 401 -3.36 8.72 26.84
CA GLY A 401 -4.72 9.26 26.98
C GLY A 401 -5.81 8.54 26.18
N SER A 402 -5.48 7.50 25.41
CA SER A 402 -6.50 6.64 24.80
C SER A 402 -7.26 5.86 25.88
N GLU A 403 -8.52 5.50 25.58
CA GLU A 403 -9.34 4.69 26.51
C GLU A 403 -8.68 3.34 26.80
N ARG A 404 -8.09 2.69 25.78
CA ARG A 404 -7.37 1.42 25.95
C ARG A 404 -6.10 1.56 26.78
N ALA A 405 -5.44 2.72 26.74
CA ALA A 405 -4.24 2.99 27.52
C ALA A 405 -4.53 3.15 29.02
N ASP A 406 -5.78 3.45 29.41
CA ASP A 406 -6.19 3.54 30.80
C ASP A 406 -6.47 2.14 31.40
N ILE A 407 -5.42 1.55 31.98
CA ILE A 407 -5.49 0.25 32.67
C ILE A 407 -6.59 0.22 33.74
N ALA A 408 -6.92 1.35 34.36
CA ALA A 408 -7.92 1.43 35.41
C ALA A 408 -9.35 1.10 34.91
N ARG A 409 -9.59 1.28 33.60
CA ARG A 409 -10.88 1.05 32.94
C ARG A 409 -10.99 -0.30 32.25
N PHE A 410 -10.07 -1.23 32.48
CA PHE A 410 -10.10 -2.54 31.82
C PHE A 410 -11.44 -3.29 31.99
N HIS A 411 -12.19 -3.02 33.07
CA HIS A 411 -13.51 -3.60 33.32
C HIS A 411 -14.58 -3.20 32.28
N THR A 412 -14.39 -2.10 31.54
CA THR A 412 -15.37 -1.64 30.54
C THR A 412 -15.31 -2.44 29.23
N ILE A 413 -14.30 -3.31 29.08
CA ILE A 413 -14.04 -4.13 27.88
C ILE A 413 -14.02 -3.23 26.63
N PRO A 414 -12.91 -2.51 26.37
CA PRO A 414 -12.80 -1.77 25.13
C PRO A 414 -12.90 -2.74 23.94
N GLU A 415 -13.88 -2.53 23.05
CA GLU A 415 -14.15 -3.43 21.92
C GLU A 415 -12.96 -3.51 20.95
N GLU A 416 -12.17 -2.45 20.88
CA GLU A 416 -10.93 -2.38 20.11
C GLU A 416 -9.78 -3.17 20.75
N ALA A 417 -9.94 -3.69 21.97
CA ALA A 417 -8.99 -4.62 22.59
C ALA A 417 -9.38 -6.10 22.36
N ILE A 418 -10.46 -6.37 21.63
CA ILE A 418 -10.84 -7.73 21.24
C ILE A 418 -9.90 -8.23 20.13
N TYR A 419 -9.29 -9.38 20.37
CA TYR A 419 -8.29 -9.99 19.49
C TYR A 419 -8.87 -10.28 18.10
N GLN A 420 -10.08 -10.84 18.04
CA GLN A 420 -10.72 -11.28 16.81
C GLN A 420 -10.94 -10.13 15.82
N THR A 421 -11.21 -8.93 16.33
CA THR A 421 -11.46 -7.75 15.50
C THR A 421 -10.19 -7.00 15.14
N SER A 422 -9.22 -6.98 16.05
CA SER A 422 -8.08 -6.04 15.98
C SER A 422 -6.75 -6.70 15.64
N CYS A 423 -6.58 -8.00 15.89
CA CYS A 423 -5.30 -8.71 15.74
C CYS A 423 -5.40 -9.94 14.84
N ALA A 424 -6.50 -10.71 14.97
CA ALA A 424 -6.70 -11.97 14.24
C ALA A 424 -6.60 -11.84 12.71
N PRO A 425 -7.00 -10.73 12.05
CA PRO A 425 -6.83 -10.59 10.60
C PRO A 425 -5.39 -10.84 10.14
N CYS A 426 -4.40 -10.45 10.94
CA CYS A 426 -2.98 -10.61 10.60
C CYS A 426 -2.24 -11.68 11.43
N HIS A 427 -2.85 -12.20 12.51
CA HIS A 427 -2.18 -13.10 13.47
C HIS A 427 -2.75 -14.52 13.52
N THR A 428 -3.76 -14.81 12.69
CA THR A 428 -4.49 -16.08 12.67
C THR A 428 -4.73 -16.56 11.23
N SER A 429 -4.97 -17.86 11.04
CA SER A 429 -5.23 -18.44 9.72
C SER A 429 -6.70 -18.76 9.47
N GLN A 430 -7.17 -18.36 8.28
CA GLN A 430 -8.55 -18.52 7.80
C GLN A 430 -9.60 -18.01 8.80
N LEU A 431 -9.49 -16.72 9.15
CA LEU A 431 -10.47 -16.02 9.98
C LEU A 431 -11.78 -15.81 9.21
N LYS A 432 -12.89 -16.18 9.83
CA LYS A 432 -14.24 -16.13 9.25
C LYS A 432 -15.24 -15.53 10.22
N MET A 433 -16.18 -14.76 9.68
CA MET A 433 -17.35 -14.25 10.38
C MET A 433 -18.58 -15.12 10.03
N GLU A 434 -19.19 -15.77 11.00
CA GLU A 434 -20.24 -16.79 10.80
C GLU A 434 -21.65 -16.21 10.58
N LYS A 435 -21.93 -14.97 11.00
CA LYS A 435 -23.24 -14.32 10.82
C LYS A 435 -23.20 -13.21 9.76
N ARG A 436 -24.13 -13.34 8.81
CA ARG A 436 -24.30 -12.51 7.61
C ARG A 436 -25.00 -11.19 7.96
N GLY A 437 -24.31 -10.07 7.74
CA GLY A 437 -24.88 -8.73 7.72
C GLY A 437 -24.15 -7.91 6.66
N GLN A 438 -24.88 -7.29 5.72
CA GLN A 438 -24.32 -6.35 4.74
C GLN A 438 -24.10 -4.97 5.37
N THR A 439 -23.36 -4.92 6.46
CA THR A 439 -22.96 -3.66 7.06
C THR A 439 -21.44 -3.59 7.13
N PRO A 440 -20.86 -2.38 7.05
CA PRO A 440 -19.45 -2.17 7.34
C PRO A 440 -19.08 -2.87 8.66
N PHE A 441 -17.86 -3.40 8.74
CA PHE A 441 -17.32 -4.14 9.89
C PHE A 441 -17.58 -3.47 11.26
N PHE A 442 -17.81 -2.15 11.31
CA PHE A 442 -18.11 -1.39 12.52
C PHE A 442 -19.60 -1.01 12.74
N ALA A 443 -20.47 -1.16 11.73
CA ALA A 443 -21.84 -0.63 11.76
C ALA A 443 -22.91 -1.62 12.26
N GLU A 444 -22.73 -2.95 12.14
CA GLU A 444 -23.61 -3.93 12.83
C GLU A 444 -23.33 -3.95 14.34
N PHE A 445 -22.06 -3.83 14.72
CA PHE A 445 -21.61 -4.00 16.11
C PHE A 445 -22.07 -2.86 17.02
N ALA A 446 -22.13 -1.63 16.51
CA ALA A 446 -22.65 -0.48 17.25
C ALA A 446 -24.19 -0.49 17.43
N ARG A 447 -24.94 -1.28 16.64
CA ARG A 447 -26.42 -1.31 16.68
C ARG A 447 -27.03 -2.40 17.53
N THR A 448 -26.24 -3.36 18.01
CA THR A 448 -26.77 -4.45 18.85
C THR A 448 -26.33 -4.28 20.29
N GLY A 449 -26.92 -3.28 20.95
CA GLY A 449 -27.10 -3.35 22.39
C GLY A 449 -27.73 -4.71 22.75
N GLN A 450 -26.98 -5.52 23.48
CA GLN A 450 -27.39 -6.76 24.13
C GLN A 450 -28.28 -7.72 23.32
N LYS A 451 -27.67 -8.75 22.72
CA LYS A 451 -28.24 -10.11 22.78
C LYS A 451 -27.15 -11.15 23.02
N LYS A 452 -27.36 -11.99 24.05
CA LYS A 452 -26.57 -13.19 24.37
C LYS A 452 -26.34 -14.04 23.12
N GLY A 453 -25.08 -14.31 22.80
CA GLY A 453 -24.68 -15.25 21.77
C GLY A 453 -23.19 -15.08 21.47
N SER A 454 -22.48 -16.19 21.34
CA SER A 454 -21.04 -16.29 21.08
C SER A 454 -20.49 -15.27 20.09
N ASP A 455 -19.22 -14.90 20.26
CA ASP A 455 -18.40 -14.20 19.25
C ASP A 455 -18.69 -14.73 17.82
N PRO A 456 -19.06 -13.86 16.85
CA PRO A 456 -19.35 -14.29 15.49
C PRO A 456 -18.10 -14.72 14.72
N PHE A 457 -16.89 -14.58 15.27
CA PHE A 457 -15.66 -14.97 14.61
C PHE A 457 -15.20 -16.39 14.95
N SER A 458 -14.76 -17.10 13.92
CA SER A 458 -14.08 -18.38 14.02
C SER A 458 -12.80 -18.34 13.20
N PHE A 459 -11.85 -19.21 13.52
CA PHE A 459 -10.65 -19.38 12.71
C PHE A 459 -10.18 -20.83 12.73
N ARG A 460 -9.41 -21.22 11.72
CA ARG A 460 -8.96 -22.60 11.56
C ARG A 460 -7.77 -22.93 12.46
N GLU A 461 -6.73 -22.09 12.43
CA GLU A 461 -5.48 -22.30 13.16
C GLU A 461 -4.95 -20.98 13.72
N GLY A 462 -4.35 -21.02 14.92
CA GLY A 462 -3.61 -19.89 15.47
C GLY A 462 -2.28 -19.69 14.75
N GLY A 463 -1.84 -18.44 14.63
CA GLY A 463 -0.67 -18.09 13.84
C GLY A 463 -0.94 -18.15 12.33
N ILE A 464 0.12 -17.99 11.54
CA ILE A 464 0.06 -17.97 10.08
C ILE A 464 0.53 -19.32 9.53
N ASN A 465 -0.42 -20.06 8.97
CA ASN A 465 -0.26 -21.41 8.46
C ASN A 465 0.23 -21.46 7.01
N CYS A 466 0.50 -22.67 6.53
CA CYS A 466 0.96 -22.94 5.17
C CYS A 466 0.03 -22.32 4.11
N GLU A 467 -1.28 -22.40 4.33
CA GLU A 467 -2.30 -22.06 3.33
C GLU A 467 -2.60 -20.56 3.27
N MET A 468 -2.21 -19.76 4.26
CA MET A 468 -2.23 -18.29 4.18
C MET A 468 -1.24 -17.76 3.12
N CYS A 469 -0.15 -18.50 2.87
CA CYS A 469 0.86 -18.14 1.88
C CYS A 469 0.77 -18.97 0.59
N HIS A 470 0.39 -20.24 0.69
CA HIS A 470 0.32 -21.12 -0.47
C HIS A 470 -1.09 -21.33 -1.01
N GLY A 471 -2.13 -20.98 -0.25
CA GLY A 471 -3.52 -21.19 -0.65
C GLY A 471 -4.06 -22.59 -0.37
N PRO A 472 -5.33 -22.84 -0.70
CA PRO A 472 -6.07 -24.05 -0.37
C PRO A 472 -5.40 -25.30 -0.95
N SER A 473 -5.18 -26.30 -0.10
CA SER A 473 -4.37 -27.47 -0.42
C SER A 473 -5.14 -28.79 -0.55
N LEU A 474 -6.45 -28.82 -0.26
CA LEU A 474 -7.20 -30.10 -0.21
C LEU A 474 -7.13 -30.87 -1.53
N ALA A 475 -7.42 -30.21 -2.65
CA ALA A 475 -7.35 -30.83 -3.98
C ALA A 475 -5.91 -31.26 -4.37
N HIS A 476 -4.88 -30.65 -3.79
CA HIS A 476 -3.50 -31.11 -3.98
C HIS A 476 -3.23 -32.40 -3.20
N ILE A 477 -3.71 -32.49 -1.98
CA ILE A 477 -3.56 -33.68 -1.14
C ILE A 477 -4.30 -34.87 -1.76
N GLU A 478 -5.56 -34.67 -2.18
CA GLU A 478 -6.40 -35.72 -2.78
C GLU A 478 -5.81 -36.27 -4.09
N ARG A 479 -5.28 -35.39 -4.96
CA ARG A 479 -4.60 -35.79 -6.19
C ARG A 479 -3.33 -36.59 -5.91
N THR A 480 -2.56 -36.16 -4.91
CA THR A 480 -1.32 -36.84 -4.53
C THR A 480 -1.61 -38.23 -3.95
N LYS A 481 -2.61 -38.35 -3.08
CA LYS A 481 -3.07 -39.64 -2.54
C LYS A 481 -3.60 -40.59 -3.61
N SER A 482 -4.23 -40.04 -4.66
CA SER A 482 -4.78 -40.82 -5.78
C SER A 482 -3.77 -41.09 -6.91
N ASN A 483 -2.49 -40.72 -6.77
CA ASN A 483 -1.46 -40.81 -7.82
C ASN A 483 -1.85 -40.18 -9.16
N VAL A 484 -2.72 -39.16 -9.15
CA VAL A 484 -3.16 -38.46 -10.36
C VAL A 484 -2.14 -37.37 -10.70
N SER A 485 -1.36 -37.59 -11.77
CA SER A 485 -0.51 -36.57 -12.35
C SER A 485 -1.31 -35.72 -13.35
N ALA A 486 -1.50 -34.44 -13.04
CA ALA A 486 -2.09 -33.46 -13.95
C ALA A 486 -1.11 -32.30 -14.16
N PRO A 487 -1.04 -31.72 -15.37
CA PRO A 487 -0.25 -30.51 -15.61
C PRO A 487 -0.71 -29.41 -14.66
N ARG A 488 0.22 -28.85 -13.86
CA ARG A 488 -0.10 -27.76 -12.93
C ARG A 488 0.16 -26.41 -13.57
N SER A 489 -0.85 -25.54 -13.53
CA SER A 489 -0.69 -24.14 -13.93
C SER A 489 0.10 -23.36 -12.87
N ALA A 490 0.62 -22.18 -13.22
CA ALA A 490 1.25 -21.27 -12.27
C ALA A 490 0.27 -20.70 -11.21
N GLN A 491 -1.04 -20.77 -11.49
CA GLN A 491 -2.11 -20.26 -10.63
C GLN A 491 -2.72 -21.35 -9.73
N ASP A 492 -2.32 -22.62 -9.92
CA ASP A 492 -2.84 -23.73 -9.11
C ASP A 492 -2.38 -23.63 -7.66
N THR A 493 -3.31 -23.80 -6.73
CA THR A 493 -3.02 -23.92 -5.32
C THR A 493 -2.64 -25.37 -4.95
N PRO A 494 -1.70 -25.59 -4.01
CA PRO A 494 -0.84 -24.61 -3.37
C PRO A 494 0.11 -23.91 -4.36
N ILE A 495 0.22 -22.57 -4.30
CA ILE A 495 1.01 -21.77 -5.24
C ILE A 495 2.51 -22.03 -5.07
N ARG A 496 3.22 -21.91 -6.21
CA ARG A 496 4.68 -21.97 -6.27
C ARG A 496 5.21 -20.56 -6.50
N PHE A 497 5.79 -19.97 -5.46
CA PHE A 497 6.30 -18.60 -5.51
C PHE A 497 7.30 -18.33 -6.65
N GLY A 498 8.09 -19.32 -7.06
CA GLY A 498 8.99 -19.21 -8.22
C GLY A 498 8.30 -19.23 -9.59
N ARG A 499 6.97 -19.29 -9.64
CA ARG A 499 6.17 -19.31 -10.89
C ARG A 499 5.15 -18.18 -10.98
N ILE A 500 5.12 -17.27 -10.01
CA ILE A 500 4.21 -16.12 -10.01
C ILE A 500 4.98 -14.81 -10.21
N PRO A 501 4.37 -13.78 -10.81
CA PRO A 501 4.98 -12.45 -10.91
C PRO A 501 5.30 -11.86 -9.53
N ALA A 502 6.32 -10.99 -9.47
CA ALA A 502 6.75 -10.33 -8.24
C ALA A 502 5.61 -9.56 -7.54
N GLN A 503 4.68 -8.98 -8.31
CA GLN A 503 3.52 -8.26 -7.78
C GLN A 503 2.59 -9.21 -6.99
N ASN A 504 2.33 -10.40 -7.52
CA ASN A 504 1.51 -11.40 -6.84
C ASN A 504 2.26 -12.01 -5.65
N PHE A 505 3.59 -12.18 -5.75
CA PHE A 505 4.42 -12.59 -4.62
C PHE A 505 4.25 -11.62 -3.46
N VAL A 506 4.54 -10.34 -3.69
CA VAL A 506 4.53 -9.32 -2.64
C VAL A 506 3.12 -9.15 -2.08
N ALA A 507 2.08 -9.27 -2.92
CA ALA A 507 0.68 -9.20 -2.48
C ALA A 507 0.33 -10.29 -1.44
N VAL A 508 0.94 -11.48 -1.50
CA VAL A 508 0.72 -12.52 -0.48
C VAL A 508 1.32 -12.10 0.87
N CYS A 509 2.49 -11.46 0.89
CA CYS A 509 3.11 -10.94 2.11
C CYS A 509 2.38 -9.70 2.66
N ALA A 510 1.90 -8.86 1.75
CA ALA A 510 1.15 -7.63 2.04
C ALA A 510 -0.22 -7.89 2.68
N GLN A 511 -0.69 -9.15 2.78
CA GLN A 511 -1.88 -9.48 3.58
C GLN A 511 -1.74 -9.07 5.05
N CYS A 512 -0.50 -9.04 5.56
CA CYS A 512 -0.21 -8.71 6.95
C CYS A 512 0.91 -7.66 7.11
N HIS A 513 1.83 -7.57 6.14
CA HIS A 513 2.96 -6.63 6.16
C HIS A 513 2.69 -5.35 5.35
N ALA A 514 1.44 -4.96 5.23
CA ALA A 514 1.00 -3.71 4.65
C ALA A 514 -0.09 -3.10 5.54
N GLN A 515 -0.55 -1.90 5.22
CA GLN A 515 -1.58 -1.26 6.03
C GLN A 515 -2.93 -1.96 5.86
N SER A 516 -3.35 -2.69 6.89
CA SER A 516 -4.61 -3.43 6.94
C SER A 516 -5.74 -2.56 7.52
N ALA A 517 -6.14 -1.49 6.83
CA ALA A 517 -7.22 -0.62 7.31
C ALA A 517 -8.65 -1.18 7.03
N VAL A 518 -8.77 -2.33 6.34
CA VAL A 518 -10.08 -2.86 5.93
C VAL A 518 -10.25 -4.32 6.36
N HIS A 519 -10.98 -4.51 7.46
CA HIS A 519 -11.37 -5.82 8.00
C HIS A 519 -12.79 -6.25 7.55
N SER A 520 -13.34 -5.74 6.44
CA SER A 520 -14.70 -6.09 6.03
C SER A 520 -14.80 -7.56 5.64
N ALA A 521 -15.74 -8.35 6.14
CA ALA A 521 -15.84 -9.73 5.66
C ALA A 521 -16.20 -9.76 4.15
N GLY A 522 -15.63 -10.72 3.41
CA GLY A 522 -16.07 -11.06 2.06
C GLY A 522 -17.50 -11.64 2.06
N PRO A 523 -18.11 -11.88 0.89
CA PRO A 523 -19.49 -12.37 0.80
C PRO A 523 -19.78 -13.66 1.58
N GLY A 524 -18.77 -14.53 1.70
CA GLY A 524 -18.81 -15.80 2.46
C GLY A 524 -18.41 -15.68 3.94
N GLY A 525 -18.19 -14.46 4.44
CA GLY A 525 -17.69 -14.23 5.80
C GLY A 525 -16.17 -14.27 5.92
N THR A 526 -15.42 -14.52 4.84
CA THR A 526 -13.95 -14.64 4.88
C THR A 526 -13.30 -13.29 5.19
N VAL A 527 -12.37 -13.24 6.14
CA VAL A 527 -11.75 -11.98 6.57
C VAL A 527 -10.35 -11.81 5.99
N ASN A 528 -9.49 -12.80 6.17
CA ASN A 528 -8.08 -12.73 5.74
C ASN A 528 -7.69 -13.77 4.69
N TYR A 529 -8.68 -14.44 4.11
CA TYR A 529 -8.51 -15.40 3.03
C TYR A 529 -9.68 -15.26 2.03
N SER A 530 -9.60 -15.99 0.92
CA SER A 530 -10.63 -15.97 -0.12
C SER A 530 -11.12 -17.38 -0.47
N ASP A 531 -12.42 -17.47 -0.75
CA ASP A 531 -13.07 -18.65 -1.35
C ASP A 531 -13.04 -18.58 -2.89
N GLU A 532 -12.51 -17.49 -3.46
CA GLU A 532 -12.34 -17.24 -4.89
C GLU A 532 -10.87 -16.92 -5.22
N MET A 533 -10.43 -17.09 -6.46
CA MET A 533 -9.08 -16.72 -6.88
C MET A 533 -8.94 -15.20 -7.12
N PRO A 534 -7.81 -14.59 -6.74
CA PRO A 534 -6.69 -15.18 -6.00
C PRO A 534 -7.09 -15.57 -4.57
N PHE A 535 -6.54 -16.68 -4.06
CA PHE A 535 -6.88 -17.25 -2.74
C PHE A 535 -6.59 -16.32 -1.55
N TYR A 536 -5.71 -15.34 -1.76
CA TYR A 536 -5.38 -14.33 -0.78
C TYR A 536 -6.23 -13.09 -0.98
N ARG A 537 -6.47 -12.36 0.11
CA ARG A 537 -7.19 -11.11 0.02
C ARG A 537 -6.27 -10.00 -0.48
N ALA A 538 -6.49 -9.55 -1.72
CA ALA A 538 -5.89 -8.32 -2.21
C ALA A 538 -6.62 -7.13 -1.58
N TYR A 539 -6.01 -6.52 -0.56
CA TYR A 539 -6.53 -5.29 0.02
C TYR A 539 -6.52 -4.15 -1.02
N PRO A 540 -7.51 -3.25 -0.98
CA PRO A 540 -7.49 -2.09 -1.86
C PRO A 540 -6.22 -1.27 -1.61
N VAL A 541 -5.72 -0.62 -2.66
CA VAL A 541 -4.64 0.36 -2.51
C VAL A 541 -5.24 1.57 -1.80
N HIS A 542 -4.91 1.74 -0.53
CA HIS A 542 -5.28 2.94 0.20
C HIS A 542 -4.51 4.12 -0.35
N LEU A 543 -5.22 5.09 -0.94
CA LEU A 543 -4.56 6.31 -1.40
C LEU A 543 -3.91 7.01 -0.21
N ALA A 544 -2.60 7.24 -0.30
CA ALA A 544 -1.80 7.72 0.81
C ALA A 544 -2.27 9.08 1.37
N SER A 545 -3.00 9.86 0.58
CA SER A 545 -3.71 11.07 0.99
C SER A 545 -4.77 10.86 2.06
N ASN A 546 -5.26 9.62 2.23
CA ASN A 546 -6.26 9.26 3.23
C ASN A 546 -5.65 9.00 4.61
N PHE A 547 -4.33 9.03 4.79
CA PHE A 547 -3.70 8.80 6.09
C PHE A 547 -3.31 10.10 6.79
N SER A 548 -3.36 10.08 8.11
CA SER A 548 -2.73 11.09 8.95
C SER A 548 -1.26 11.21 8.60
N ARG A 549 -0.73 12.43 8.68
CA ARG A 549 0.68 12.72 8.40
C ARG A 549 1.66 12.03 9.33
N ASN A 550 1.21 11.55 10.48
CA ASN A 550 2.04 10.74 11.38
C ASN A 550 2.56 9.44 10.71
N ALA A 551 1.98 9.04 9.57
CA ALA A 551 2.41 7.87 8.80
C ALA A 551 3.72 8.12 8.05
N PHE A 552 4.08 9.40 7.85
CA PHE A 552 5.16 9.81 6.97
C PHE A 552 6.14 10.74 7.69
N PHE A 553 7.41 10.60 7.35
CA PHE A 553 8.39 11.66 7.50
C PHE A 553 7.97 12.84 6.64
N ARG A 554 8.39 14.06 6.98
CA ARG A 554 7.98 15.26 6.22
C ARG A 554 8.55 15.25 4.80
N ASP A 555 9.59 14.45 4.56
CA ASP A 555 10.14 14.17 3.24
C ASP A 555 9.38 13.11 2.42
N GLY A 556 8.32 12.52 2.99
CA GLY A 556 7.45 11.57 2.31
C GLY A 556 7.73 10.09 2.60
N ARG A 557 8.86 9.74 3.23
CA ARG A 557 9.19 8.35 3.58
C ARG A 557 8.27 7.83 4.68
N TYR A 558 8.02 6.52 4.70
CA TYR A 558 7.15 5.93 5.73
C TYR A 558 7.83 5.87 7.11
N ARG A 559 7.05 6.16 8.17
CA ARG A 559 7.54 6.15 9.56
C ARG A 559 7.37 4.85 10.30
N ALA A 560 6.49 3.94 9.90
CA ALA A 560 6.11 2.79 10.71
C ALA A 560 6.14 1.48 9.92
N THR A 561 6.49 0.37 10.58
CA THR A 561 6.59 -0.95 9.93
C THR A 561 5.27 -1.49 9.40
N THR A 562 4.13 -0.88 9.75
CA THR A 562 2.84 -1.17 9.11
C THR A 562 2.83 -0.85 7.62
N PHE A 563 3.76 0.00 7.14
CA PHE A 563 3.92 0.37 5.74
C PHE A 563 5.12 -0.30 5.05
N ILE A 564 5.60 -1.44 5.56
CA ILE A 564 6.87 -2.03 5.08
C ILE A 564 6.77 -2.54 3.64
N SER A 565 5.60 -3.06 3.23
CA SER A 565 5.36 -3.49 1.84
C SER A 565 5.21 -2.29 0.90
N GLU A 566 4.58 -1.20 1.36
CA GLU A 566 4.43 0.04 0.61
C GLU A 566 5.79 0.72 0.42
N SER A 567 6.61 0.76 1.48
CA SER A 567 8.00 1.20 1.44
C SER A 567 8.83 0.36 0.45
N PHE A 568 8.69 -0.97 0.47
CA PHE A 568 9.34 -1.84 -0.51
C PHE A 568 8.84 -1.60 -1.94
N ALA A 569 7.54 -1.37 -2.13
CA ALA A 569 6.92 -1.15 -3.43
C ALA A 569 7.32 0.19 -4.07
N ARG A 570 7.83 1.14 -3.28
CA ARG A 570 8.48 2.34 -3.81
C ARG A 570 9.81 2.05 -4.48
N SER A 571 10.49 0.99 -4.08
CA SER A 571 11.86 0.77 -4.54
C SER A 571 12.00 0.38 -6.00
N GLN A 572 13.04 0.88 -6.68
CA GLN A 572 13.41 0.41 -8.02
C GLN A 572 13.70 -1.10 -8.05
N CYS A 573 14.22 -1.66 -6.95
CA CYS A 573 14.41 -3.10 -6.80
C CYS A 573 13.11 -3.88 -7.09
N PHE A 574 11.98 -3.40 -6.57
CA PHE A 574 10.67 -3.98 -6.85
C PHE A 574 10.12 -3.54 -8.22
N ARG A 575 10.11 -2.22 -8.48
CA ARG A 575 9.43 -1.63 -9.64
C ARG A 575 10.01 -2.07 -10.98
N THR A 576 11.33 -2.19 -11.07
CA THR A 576 12.04 -2.52 -12.30
C THR A 576 12.91 -3.77 -12.17
N GLY A 577 13.41 -4.06 -10.96
CA GLY A 577 14.28 -5.22 -10.70
C GLY A 577 13.58 -6.55 -10.43
N ASN A 578 12.24 -6.59 -10.36
CA ASN A 578 11.44 -7.78 -9.99
C ASN A 578 11.83 -8.42 -8.65
N ALA A 579 12.45 -7.67 -7.73
CA ALA A 579 12.76 -8.16 -6.40
C ALA A 579 11.47 -8.50 -5.63
N THR A 580 11.55 -9.50 -4.76
CA THR A 580 10.44 -9.93 -3.89
C THR A 580 10.90 -9.96 -2.44
N CYS A 581 9.98 -10.13 -1.49
CA CYS A 581 10.34 -10.32 -0.08
C CYS A 581 11.31 -11.51 0.09
N SER A 582 11.15 -12.56 -0.70
CA SER A 582 12.06 -13.71 -0.66
C SER A 582 13.40 -13.49 -1.37
N SER A 583 13.63 -12.38 -2.06
CA SER A 583 15.00 -12.06 -2.51
C SER A 583 15.95 -11.93 -1.31
N CYS A 584 15.41 -11.57 -0.14
CA CYS A 584 16.16 -11.30 1.09
C CYS A 584 15.73 -12.21 2.27
N HIS A 585 14.45 -12.57 2.39
CA HIS A 585 13.93 -13.37 3.48
C HIS A 585 13.74 -14.85 3.12
N ASN A 586 13.91 -15.73 4.12
CA ASN A 586 13.53 -17.14 4.04
C ASN A 586 12.35 -17.39 5.00
N PRO A 587 11.13 -17.63 4.48
CA PRO A 587 9.95 -17.89 5.32
C PRO A 587 10.04 -19.16 6.15
N HIS A 588 10.90 -20.12 5.77
CA HIS A 588 11.09 -21.40 6.45
C HIS A 588 12.59 -21.64 6.75
N PRO A 589 13.24 -20.74 7.50
CA PRO A 589 14.68 -20.81 7.70
C PRO A 589 15.03 -21.98 8.64
N PRO A 590 16.12 -22.72 8.37
CA PRO A 590 16.56 -23.81 9.25
C PRO A 590 17.00 -23.30 10.64
N ASP A 591 17.32 -22.02 10.75
CA ASP A 591 17.88 -21.34 11.92
C ASP A 591 16.89 -20.37 12.59
N ALA A 592 15.58 -20.57 12.43
CA ALA A 592 14.53 -19.66 12.92
C ALA A 592 14.67 -19.28 14.41
N ALA A 593 15.21 -20.16 15.24
CA ALA A 593 15.43 -19.92 16.67
C ALA A 593 16.49 -18.84 16.93
N THR A 594 17.52 -18.75 16.09
CA THR A 594 18.63 -17.78 16.20
C THR A 594 18.56 -16.66 15.15
N ASN A 595 17.59 -16.75 14.23
CA ASN A 595 17.37 -15.79 13.15
C ASN A 595 15.94 -15.24 13.21
N PRO A 596 15.63 -14.40 14.22
CA PRO A 596 14.30 -13.85 14.42
C PRO A 596 13.86 -12.91 13.29
N THR A 597 14.76 -12.45 12.43
CA THR A 597 14.45 -11.64 11.24
C THR A 597 14.20 -12.49 9.99
N SER A 598 14.43 -13.81 10.05
CA SER A 598 14.24 -14.73 8.93
C SER A 598 15.02 -14.30 7.67
N LEU A 599 16.23 -13.74 7.85
CA LEU A 599 17.07 -13.27 6.74
C LEU A 599 17.84 -14.43 6.11
N LYS A 600 17.89 -14.50 4.77
CA LYS A 600 18.68 -15.49 4.03
C LYS A 600 20.18 -15.34 4.27
N PHE A 601 20.63 -14.09 4.36
CA PHE A 601 22.05 -13.74 4.45
C PHE A 601 22.33 -13.00 5.77
N ARG A 602 21.89 -13.58 6.89
CA ARG A 602 22.00 -12.94 8.21
C ARG A 602 23.44 -12.53 8.55
N ASP A 603 24.40 -13.42 8.29
CA ASP A 603 25.80 -13.23 8.64
C ASP A 603 26.60 -12.44 7.58
N ASP A 604 26.01 -12.23 6.39
CA ASP A 604 26.59 -11.45 5.29
C ASP A 604 25.51 -10.67 4.52
N PRO A 605 24.95 -9.61 5.12
CA PRO A 605 23.74 -8.94 4.62
C PRO A 605 23.91 -8.30 3.25
N ASP A 606 25.13 -7.93 2.84
CA ASP A 606 25.39 -7.31 1.54
C ASP A 606 25.05 -8.26 0.38
N ARG A 607 25.05 -9.57 0.62
CA ARG A 607 24.54 -10.58 -0.32
C ARG A 607 23.07 -10.42 -0.66
N MET A 608 22.29 -9.62 0.06
CA MET A 608 20.95 -9.26 -0.41
C MET A 608 21.03 -8.38 -1.67
N CYS A 609 21.99 -7.47 -1.73
CA CYS A 609 22.11 -6.43 -2.74
C CYS A 609 22.98 -6.88 -3.92
N VAL A 610 24.14 -7.48 -3.65
CA VAL A 610 25.16 -7.77 -4.68
C VAL A 610 24.80 -8.96 -5.58
N GLN A 611 23.66 -9.61 -5.38
CA GLN A 611 23.09 -10.60 -6.32
C GLN A 611 22.77 -9.95 -7.67
N CYS A 612 22.33 -8.68 -7.62
CA CYS A 612 22.01 -7.88 -8.80
C CYS A 612 23.03 -6.76 -9.03
N HIS A 613 23.61 -6.22 -7.95
CA HIS A 613 24.58 -5.12 -8.00
C HIS A 613 26.04 -5.61 -7.95
N THR A 614 26.40 -6.56 -8.82
CA THR A 614 27.70 -7.24 -8.80
C THR A 614 28.88 -6.26 -8.95
N THR A 615 28.80 -5.32 -9.89
CA THR A 615 29.84 -4.31 -10.13
C THR A 615 30.11 -3.44 -8.90
N ILE A 616 29.07 -3.11 -8.13
CA ILE A 616 29.22 -2.35 -6.87
C ILE A 616 29.88 -3.24 -5.81
N GLY A 617 29.46 -4.52 -5.72
CA GLY A 617 30.01 -5.50 -4.79
C GLY A 617 31.49 -5.85 -5.01
N GLU A 618 32.02 -5.70 -6.22
CA GLU A 618 33.44 -5.91 -6.50
C GLU A 618 34.32 -4.86 -5.80
N ARG A 619 33.84 -3.60 -5.75
CA ARG A 619 34.58 -2.45 -5.20
C ARG A 619 33.67 -1.56 -4.32
N PRO A 620 33.06 -2.08 -3.23
CA PRO A 620 32.17 -1.33 -2.36
C PRO A 620 32.79 -0.07 -1.79
N GLU A 621 34.10 -0.03 -1.55
CA GLU A 621 34.79 1.18 -1.07
C GLU A 621 34.72 2.36 -2.05
N ARG A 622 34.58 2.10 -3.37
CA ARG A 622 34.42 3.17 -4.37
C ARG A 622 33.02 3.77 -4.34
N HIS A 623 32.03 2.93 -4.03
CA HIS A 623 30.65 3.36 -3.89
C HIS A 623 30.45 3.97 -2.51
N THR A 624 30.58 3.19 -1.44
CA THR A 624 30.32 3.62 -0.06
C THR A 624 31.27 4.69 0.46
N ARG A 625 32.47 4.85 -0.12
CA ARG A 625 33.57 5.69 0.40
C ARG A 625 34.07 5.29 1.79
N HIS A 626 33.70 4.12 2.27
CA HIS A 626 34.12 3.57 3.55
C HIS A 626 35.09 2.40 3.34
N ALA A 627 35.96 2.17 4.32
CA ALA A 627 36.88 1.04 4.30
C ALA A 627 36.08 -0.27 4.23
N ARG A 628 36.50 -1.18 3.34
CA ARG A 628 35.87 -2.49 3.17
C ARG A 628 35.80 -3.24 4.50
N GLY A 629 34.62 -3.80 4.80
CA GLY A 629 34.38 -4.57 6.01
C GLY A 629 34.00 -3.74 7.23
N SER A 630 34.06 -2.41 7.14
CA SER A 630 33.46 -1.53 8.16
C SER A 630 31.94 -1.60 8.12
N GLU A 631 31.27 -1.32 9.25
CA GLU A 631 29.80 -1.23 9.30
C GLU A 631 29.25 -0.21 8.31
N ALA A 632 29.96 0.89 8.09
CA ALA A 632 29.57 1.93 7.14
C ALA A 632 29.76 1.52 5.67
N SER A 633 30.52 0.44 5.39
CA SER A 633 30.63 -0.15 4.05
C SER A 633 29.51 -1.13 3.70
N ARG A 634 28.61 -1.44 4.66
CA ARG A 634 27.46 -2.32 4.42
C ARG A 634 26.37 -1.60 3.66
N CYS A 635 25.80 -2.24 2.64
CA CYS A 635 24.76 -1.64 1.80
C CYS A 635 23.56 -1.21 2.65
N VAL A 636 23.15 -2.08 3.58
CA VAL A 636 21.98 -1.87 4.46
C VAL A 636 22.16 -0.69 5.42
N SER A 637 23.39 -0.26 5.72
CA SER A 637 23.64 0.87 6.63
C SER A 637 23.15 2.20 6.06
N CYS A 638 23.26 2.38 4.75
CA CYS A 638 22.82 3.59 4.06
C CYS A 638 21.47 3.42 3.36
N HIS A 639 21.25 2.28 2.71
CA HIS A 639 20.07 2.02 1.87
C HIS A 639 18.88 1.45 2.65
N MET A 640 19.09 0.97 3.88
CA MET A 640 18.01 0.47 4.73
C MET A 640 18.20 0.96 6.17
N PRO A 641 18.24 2.29 6.39
CA PRO A 641 18.52 2.85 7.70
C PRO A 641 17.39 2.48 8.68
N PRO A 642 17.69 2.29 9.98
CA PRO A 642 16.70 1.95 10.99
C PRO A 642 15.87 3.19 11.37
N ILE A 643 14.91 3.56 10.51
CA ILE A 643 14.07 4.76 10.67
C ILE A 643 12.59 4.45 10.84
N MET A 644 12.16 3.20 10.64
CA MET A 644 10.75 2.84 10.76
C MET A 644 10.44 2.41 12.20
N ASP A 645 9.47 3.04 12.85
CA ASP A 645 8.95 2.65 14.14
C ASP A 645 8.31 1.24 14.09
N ALA A 646 8.84 0.34 14.91
CA ALA A 646 8.30 -0.99 15.18
C ALA A 646 7.82 -1.10 16.65
N LEU A 647 7.20 -0.01 17.14
CA LEU A 647 6.64 0.22 18.48
C LEU A 647 7.69 0.38 19.59
N LEU A 648 8.62 -0.57 19.75
CA LEU A 648 9.64 -0.52 20.81
C LEU A 648 11.06 -0.29 20.32
N PHE A 649 11.29 -0.43 19.02
CA PHE A 649 12.60 -0.26 18.40
C PHE A 649 12.44 0.22 16.95
N PRO A 650 13.46 0.90 16.41
CA PRO A 650 13.48 1.23 15.00
C PRO A 650 13.86 0.02 14.15
N ALA A 651 13.02 -0.32 13.18
CA ALA A 651 13.28 -1.27 12.11
C ALA A 651 13.84 -0.57 10.87
N ARG A 652 14.48 -1.37 10.01
CA ARG A 652 15.09 -0.90 8.76
C ARG A 652 14.03 -0.53 7.71
N SER A 653 14.21 0.64 7.08
CA SER A 653 13.42 1.04 5.90
C SER A 653 13.54 0.03 4.77
N HIS A 654 12.48 -0.12 3.98
CA HIS A 654 12.46 -0.96 2.80
C HIS A 654 12.35 -0.15 1.49
N GLU A 655 12.41 1.17 1.57
CA GLU A 655 12.63 2.06 0.43
C GLU A 655 14.15 2.05 0.14
N ILE A 656 14.60 0.97 -0.51
CA ILE A 656 16.01 0.56 -0.55
C ILE A 656 16.89 1.49 -1.41
N ASP A 657 16.31 2.09 -2.43
CA ASP A 657 16.93 3.03 -3.36
C ASP A 657 16.83 4.49 -2.89
N ASP A 658 16.35 4.72 -1.66
CA ASP A 658 16.43 6.03 -1.01
C ASP A 658 17.91 6.39 -0.79
N VAL A 659 18.34 7.48 -1.42
CA VAL A 659 19.68 8.04 -1.25
C VAL A 659 19.61 9.11 -0.18
N PRO A 660 20.54 9.15 0.80
CA PRO A 660 20.56 10.19 1.83
C PRO A 660 20.43 11.61 1.25
N ASP A 661 19.31 12.26 1.54
CA ASP A 661 18.91 13.51 0.90
C ASP A 661 19.26 14.71 1.79
N ALA A 662 20.38 15.37 1.51
CA ALA A 662 20.78 16.54 2.29
C ALA A 662 19.85 17.74 2.12
N GLU A 663 19.14 17.88 0.99
CA GLU A 663 18.19 18.96 0.80
C GLU A 663 16.99 18.79 1.74
N MET A 664 16.42 17.57 1.79
CA MET A 664 15.28 17.28 2.65
C MET A 664 15.65 17.27 4.13
N THR A 665 16.82 16.76 4.50
CA THR A 665 17.30 16.85 5.88
C THR A 665 17.61 18.29 6.28
N ALA A 666 18.19 19.12 5.40
CA ALA A 666 18.38 20.55 5.68
C ALA A 666 17.06 21.26 5.90
N ARG A 667 16.06 20.92 5.09
CA ARG A 667 14.73 21.49 5.15
C ARG A 667 14.00 21.08 6.42
N PHE A 668 13.83 19.78 6.66
CA PHE A 668 12.96 19.29 7.74
C PHE A 668 13.67 19.00 9.06
N GLY A 669 15.00 18.89 9.06
CA GLY A 669 15.78 18.43 10.20
C GLY A 669 15.79 16.91 10.30
N ASN A 670 16.71 16.38 11.12
CA ASN A 670 16.95 14.93 11.20
C ASN A 670 15.81 14.12 11.82
N ASP A 671 14.94 14.72 12.63
CA ASP A 671 13.79 14.03 13.26
C ASP A 671 12.63 13.78 12.27
N ASP A 672 12.51 14.68 11.29
CA ASP A 672 11.44 14.68 10.29
C ASP A 672 11.92 14.29 8.89
N SER A 673 13.23 14.13 8.71
CA SER A 673 13.90 13.61 7.51
C SER A 673 15.24 12.97 7.91
N PRO A 674 15.22 11.78 8.55
CA PRO A 674 16.42 11.14 9.07
C PRO A 674 17.41 10.78 7.99
N ASN A 675 18.68 11.12 8.20
CA ASN A 675 19.73 10.90 7.23
C ASN A 675 20.69 9.79 7.69
N ALA A 676 20.89 8.76 6.86
CA ALA A 676 21.72 7.62 7.22
C ALA A 676 23.17 8.02 7.57
N CYS A 677 23.72 9.07 6.94
CA CYS A 677 25.05 9.57 7.24
C CYS A 677 25.09 10.20 8.64
N LEU A 678 24.12 11.05 8.98
CA LEU A 678 24.05 11.74 10.28
C LEU A 678 23.73 10.81 11.45
N MET A 679 23.19 9.62 11.19
CA MET A 679 23.04 8.58 12.22
C MET A 679 24.38 8.11 12.79
N CYS A 680 25.44 8.07 11.96
CA CYS A 680 26.80 7.73 12.39
C CYS A 680 27.63 8.98 12.69
N HIS A 681 27.51 10.02 11.86
CA HIS A 681 28.26 11.27 11.95
C HIS A 681 27.53 12.34 12.78
N LYS A 682 27.16 12.00 14.02
CA LYS A 682 26.27 12.82 14.87
C LYS A 682 26.79 14.21 15.21
N GLU A 683 28.11 14.41 15.17
CA GLU A 683 28.77 15.69 15.45
C GLU A 683 28.88 16.58 14.20
N ARG A 684 28.50 16.08 13.03
CA ARG A 684 28.57 16.83 11.77
C ARG A 684 27.24 17.54 11.51
N GLY A 685 27.34 18.72 10.89
CA GLY A 685 26.18 19.50 10.47
C GLY A 685 25.84 19.34 8.99
N MET A 686 24.77 20.01 8.56
CA MET A 686 24.30 19.96 7.18
C MET A 686 25.31 20.49 6.14
N GLY A 687 26.15 21.46 6.51
CA GLY A 687 27.21 21.95 5.62
C GLY A 687 28.19 20.85 5.23
N TRP A 688 28.68 20.09 6.22
CA TRP A 688 29.54 18.93 5.99
C TRP A 688 28.85 17.86 5.13
N LEU A 689 27.59 17.53 5.45
CA LEU A 689 26.86 16.51 4.69
C LEU A 689 26.71 16.89 3.21
N ARG A 690 26.39 18.17 2.93
CA ARG A 690 26.28 18.67 1.56
C ARG A 690 27.62 18.56 0.82
N GLU A 691 28.70 19.01 1.44
CA GLU A 691 30.04 18.95 0.84
C GLU A 691 30.47 17.51 0.53
N GLU A 692 30.18 16.55 1.41
CA GLU A 692 30.53 15.14 1.17
C GLU A 692 29.64 14.49 0.09
N LEU A 693 28.36 14.83 0.02
CA LEU A 693 27.48 14.33 -1.05
C LEU A 693 27.80 14.95 -2.42
N GLU A 694 28.24 16.21 -2.48
CA GLU A 694 28.69 16.84 -3.73
C GLU A 694 30.00 16.23 -4.27
N ARG A 695 30.80 15.59 -3.40
CA ARG A 695 31.99 14.82 -3.80
C ARG A 695 31.67 13.41 -4.29
N PHE A 696 30.44 12.95 -4.06
CA PHE A 696 29.96 11.61 -4.42
C PHE A 696 29.59 11.56 -5.89
#